data_AF-A0A2S6TCI0-F1
#
_entry.id   AF-A0A2S6TCI0-F1
#
_cell.length_a   1.000
_cell.length_b   1.000
_cell.length_c   1.000
_cell.angle_alpha   90.00
_cell.angle_beta   90.00
_cell.angle_gamma   90.00
#
_symmetry.space_group_name_H-M   'P 1'
#
loop_
_entity.id
_entity.type
_entity.pdbx_description
1 polymer ?
#
loop_
_entity_poly.entity_id
_entity_poly.type
_entity_poly.pdbx_seq_one_letter_code
_entity_poly.pdbx_strand_id
1 'polypeptide(L)'
;MKGESKIMHLNDISKISRNYIAIVAAALVFVFASSAWYEASAEEAKKDPHVDIFSEDNYPSASQCAVCHQKIYREWASSNHAYASISPMFHKFEQAIYDLTQGTIGSFCVRCHQQVGTQRNEPREAPLWERSQVAREGITCITCHRVDEEFFKVNGERNIIAGDIHAAVYNSKSGSVFEDILKRKDELKIATDDTERGAKIHGDVVEFPQISKSEFCVSCHQVAVNLGIKLEVVWDQYRASPAAKAGVTCQACHMGKVPGVNSGYEKAPVAVVAGEEINPDRDHHNHAFYGPGYPIAHPGIFPHNPDAENWSIREWLKFDWRAGWGTEEFEEKAEPFIEAFEGVDELVEGTGAIAVFRGFEALDVATKTLSKRLAYKNRLETPLKDAGEALEAIGEALEPETETAEMREGLEEHFEALGEAVDELEDKEKASNALAALKSATKAFKGTWSGDGAENAHEKITELLAKLGKEEDAGDREDIFEEITTVKEGLRKLASQGIAFYAKVAALKTVLDVNFPPDWSDPDDREEARAVVEANTEELEYKKTMREQVMNNGGKIDGPFFDNDPKVGEALSLKYVVTNINNGHNLPSGSLGAQPEIWMNVALIDPDGKNVWESGYVDSYGDFADVHSIGLAKGEVEFDDQLFNLQSKFLTTNIKGTDREMYLPVNFDVDQRPFLRAAPQPTTVINHPPGARMEARSIPPLGSKDAKYKIPAKAFQKKGKYRLAVRMRSRAEPIYFMKFVGATEEMIQTMNEWMVDIHPYTVEFEVK
;
A
#
# COMPACT_ATOMS: atom_id res chain seq x y z
N MET A 1 29.46 -52.63 52.63
CA MET A 1 28.57 -53.76 52.99
C MET A 1 27.61 -54.00 51.83
N LYS A 2 27.34 -55.28 51.55
CA LYS A 2 26.69 -55.85 50.35
C LYS A 2 25.28 -55.32 50.06
N GLY A 3 24.88 -55.33 48.80
CA GLY A 3 23.49 -55.29 48.33
C GLY A 3 23.39 -55.63 46.85
N GLU A 4 22.67 -56.70 46.54
CA GLU A 4 22.68 -57.49 45.30
C GLU A 4 21.97 -56.83 44.10
N SER A 5 22.41 -57.14 42.89
CA SER A 5 21.73 -56.77 41.64
C SER A 5 20.52 -57.68 41.38
N LYS A 6 19.39 -57.08 41.00
CA LYS A 6 18.22 -57.80 40.48
C LYS A 6 18.33 -57.87 38.96
N ILE A 7 18.51 -59.08 38.43
CA ILE A 7 18.42 -59.37 37.00
C ILE A 7 16.92 -59.44 36.62
N MET A 8 16.52 -58.66 35.62
CA MET A 8 15.16 -58.63 35.08
C MET A 8 14.96 -59.83 34.13
N HIS A 9 13.90 -60.61 34.33
CA HIS A 9 13.64 -61.84 33.56
C HIS A 9 13.05 -61.55 32.17
N LEU A 10 13.43 -62.36 31.17
CA LEU A 10 13.00 -62.31 29.76
C LEU A 10 11.47 -62.24 29.53
N ASN A 11 10.65 -62.66 30.50
CA ASN A 11 9.19 -62.54 30.40
C ASN A 11 8.67 -61.10 30.52
N ASP A 12 9.39 -60.20 31.21
CA ASP A 12 8.99 -58.79 31.35
C ASP A 12 9.25 -57.99 30.06
N ILE A 13 10.24 -58.38 29.27
CA ILE A 13 10.57 -57.77 27.97
C ILE A 13 9.45 -58.04 26.94
N SER A 14 8.81 -59.22 26.98
CA SER A 14 7.70 -59.59 26.09
C SER A 14 6.38 -58.84 26.38
N LYS A 15 6.16 -58.43 27.64
CA LYS A 15 4.99 -57.64 28.03
C LYS A 15 5.16 -56.17 27.66
N ILE A 16 6.38 -55.64 27.79
CA ILE A 16 6.72 -54.28 27.39
C ILE A 16 6.61 -54.12 25.86
N SER A 17 7.07 -55.10 25.08
CA SER A 17 6.97 -55.06 23.61
C SER A 17 5.53 -55.16 23.10
N ARG A 18 4.66 -55.97 23.74
CA ARG A 18 3.23 -56.03 23.42
C ARG A 18 2.49 -54.74 23.73
N ASN A 19 2.82 -54.09 24.85
CA ASN A 19 2.22 -52.79 25.21
C ASN A 19 2.71 -51.67 24.29
N TYR A 20 3.99 -51.69 23.86
CA TYR A 20 4.51 -50.73 22.89
C TYR A 20 3.87 -50.88 21.50
N ILE A 21 3.72 -52.11 21.01
CA ILE A 21 3.04 -52.36 19.73
C ILE A 21 1.57 -51.93 19.80
N ALA A 22 0.88 -52.17 20.92
CA ALA A 22 -0.50 -51.71 21.11
C ALA A 22 -0.61 -50.17 21.17
N ILE A 23 0.34 -49.47 21.78
CA ILE A 23 0.37 -48.01 21.85
C ILE A 23 0.68 -47.39 20.49
N VAL A 24 1.64 -47.95 19.74
CA VAL A 24 1.98 -47.48 18.38
C VAL A 24 0.83 -47.76 17.41
N ALA A 25 0.18 -48.91 17.51
CA ALA A 25 -1.02 -49.21 16.71
C ALA A 25 -2.18 -48.28 17.07
N ALA A 26 -2.41 -47.98 18.36
CA ALA A 26 -3.44 -47.03 18.78
C ALA A 26 -3.13 -45.60 18.30
N ALA A 27 -1.88 -45.17 18.34
CA ALA A 27 -1.45 -43.86 17.84
C ALA A 27 -1.60 -43.75 16.31
N LEU A 28 -1.23 -44.79 15.56
CA LEU A 28 -1.46 -44.85 14.11
C LEU A 28 -2.95 -44.85 13.77
N VAL A 29 -3.78 -45.62 14.49
CA VAL A 29 -5.24 -45.57 14.32
C VAL A 29 -5.79 -44.20 14.66
N PHE A 30 -5.24 -43.49 15.66
CA PHE A 30 -5.65 -42.12 15.98
C PHE A 30 -5.23 -41.11 14.90
N VAL A 31 -4.04 -41.26 14.31
CA VAL A 31 -3.56 -40.40 13.22
C VAL A 31 -4.38 -40.64 11.95
N PHE A 32 -4.62 -41.90 11.58
CA PHE A 32 -5.46 -42.25 10.42
C PHE A 32 -6.94 -41.91 10.64
N ALA A 33 -7.44 -42.02 11.88
CA ALA A 33 -8.77 -41.51 12.22
C ALA A 33 -8.77 -39.98 12.12
N SER A 34 -7.77 -39.27 12.66
CA SER A 34 -7.75 -37.81 12.58
C SER A 34 -7.66 -37.29 11.15
N SER A 35 -6.92 -37.97 10.26
CA SER A 35 -6.86 -37.62 8.83
C SER A 35 -8.18 -37.94 8.12
N ALA A 36 -8.79 -39.10 8.40
CA ALA A 36 -10.08 -39.46 7.83
C ALA A 36 -11.23 -38.57 8.33
N TRP A 37 -11.17 -38.12 9.59
CA TRP A 37 -12.11 -37.14 10.14
C TRP A 37 -11.87 -35.74 9.58
N TYR A 38 -10.62 -35.36 9.28
CA TYR A 38 -10.30 -34.09 8.62
C TYR A 38 -10.75 -34.08 7.15
N GLU A 39 -10.54 -35.17 6.40
CA GLU A 39 -11.06 -35.34 5.05
C GLU A 39 -12.59 -35.41 5.02
N ALA A 40 -13.22 -36.17 5.91
CA ALA A 40 -14.68 -36.22 6.02
C ALA A 40 -15.29 -34.87 6.45
N SER A 41 -14.62 -34.15 7.36
CA SER A 41 -14.99 -32.78 7.76
C SER A 41 -14.85 -31.79 6.60
N ALA A 42 -13.81 -31.91 5.76
CA ALA A 42 -13.63 -31.06 4.59
C ALA A 42 -14.67 -31.38 3.49
N GLU A 43 -15.08 -32.65 3.37
CA GLU A 43 -16.10 -33.10 2.43
C GLU A 43 -17.53 -32.79 2.90
N GLU A 44 -17.78 -32.75 4.22
CA GLU A 44 -19.02 -32.22 4.82
C GLU A 44 -19.08 -30.70 4.79
N ALA A 45 -17.96 -29.98 4.95
CA ALA A 45 -17.90 -28.53 4.77
C ALA A 45 -18.19 -28.11 3.32
N LYS A 46 -17.81 -28.93 2.33
CA LYS A 46 -18.22 -28.78 0.91
C LYS A 46 -19.70 -29.10 0.65
N LYS A 47 -20.45 -29.65 1.63
CA LYS A 47 -21.88 -29.97 1.52
C LYS A 47 -22.78 -28.98 2.25
N ASP A 48 -22.22 -28.01 2.97
CA ASP A 48 -23.02 -26.96 3.58
C ASP A 48 -23.32 -25.88 2.51
N PRO A 49 -24.58 -25.74 2.05
CA PRO A 49 -24.94 -24.72 1.07
C PRO A 49 -24.67 -23.29 1.56
N HIS A 50 -24.44 -23.09 2.87
CA HIS A 50 -24.04 -21.79 3.41
C HIS A 50 -22.55 -21.49 3.19
N VAL A 51 -21.69 -22.50 3.03
CA VAL A 51 -20.26 -22.30 2.71
C VAL A 51 -20.10 -21.80 1.29
N ASP A 52 -20.92 -22.31 0.35
CA ASP A 52 -20.92 -21.83 -1.03
C ASP A 52 -21.20 -20.33 -1.12
N ILE A 53 -22.09 -19.78 -0.29
CA ILE A 53 -22.43 -18.33 -0.28
C ILE A 53 -21.21 -17.45 -0.03
N PHE A 54 -20.15 -17.96 0.62
CA PHE A 54 -18.90 -17.23 0.86
C PHE A 54 -17.80 -17.55 -0.17
N SER A 55 -18.04 -18.46 -1.13
CA SER A 55 -17.09 -18.80 -2.20
C SER A 55 -16.77 -17.62 -3.11
N GLU A 56 -15.53 -17.53 -3.61
CA GLU A 56 -15.11 -16.50 -4.60
C GLU A 56 -15.90 -16.57 -5.89
N ASP A 57 -16.26 -17.78 -6.31
CA ASP A 57 -17.04 -17.99 -7.53
C ASP A 57 -18.42 -17.32 -7.46
N ASN A 58 -18.97 -17.07 -6.26
CA ASN A 58 -20.25 -16.39 -6.05
C ASN A 58 -20.16 -14.86 -6.02
N TYR A 59 -18.99 -14.29 -6.29
CA TYR A 59 -18.75 -12.85 -6.39
C TYR A 59 -17.83 -12.57 -7.58
N PRO A 60 -18.38 -12.46 -8.81
CA PRO A 60 -17.56 -12.28 -9.99
C PRO A 60 -16.76 -10.97 -9.94
N SER A 61 -15.49 -11.06 -10.33
CA SER A 61 -14.58 -9.91 -10.42
C SER A 61 -14.99 -8.94 -11.54
N ALA A 62 -14.58 -7.69 -11.43
CA ALA A 62 -14.76 -6.69 -12.48
C ALA A 62 -14.03 -7.08 -13.78
N SER A 63 -12.91 -7.83 -13.70
CA SER A 63 -12.20 -8.35 -14.88
C SER A 63 -13.06 -9.31 -15.71
N GLN A 64 -13.95 -10.09 -15.08
CA GLN A 64 -14.92 -10.92 -15.81
C GLN A 64 -15.94 -10.05 -16.57
N CYS A 65 -16.37 -8.93 -15.98
CA CYS A 65 -17.25 -7.97 -16.66
C CYS A 65 -16.53 -7.24 -17.82
N ALA A 66 -15.23 -7.00 -17.70
CA ALA A 66 -14.41 -6.28 -18.66
C ALA A 66 -14.39 -6.93 -20.05
N VAL A 67 -14.60 -8.26 -20.13
CA VAL A 67 -14.67 -9.01 -21.39
C VAL A 67 -15.65 -8.36 -22.38
N CYS A 68 -16.83 -7.94 -21.89
CA CYS A 68 -17.86 -7.29 -22.70
C CYS A 68 -17.99 -5.80 -22.40
N HIS A 69 -17.80 -5.36 -21.15
CA HIS A 69 -18.02 -3.99 -20.69
C HIS A 69 -16.73 -3.15 -20.62
N GLN A 70 -15.95 -3.15 -21.71
CA GLN A 70 -14.57 -2.63 -21.74
C GLN A 70 -14.46 -1.13 -21.35
N LYS A 71 -15.27 -0.24 -21.95
CA LYS A 71 -15.24 1.21 -21.63
C LYS A 71 -15.60 1.45 -20.16
N ILE A 72 -16.65 0.79 -19.68
CA ILE A 72 -17.14 0.91 -18.29
C ILE A 72 -16.07 0.43 -17.31
N TYR A 73 -15.44 -0.71 -17.59
CA TYR A 73 -14.36 -1.26 -16.78
C TYR A 73 -13.18 -0.28 -16.70
N ARG A 74 -12.69 0.26 -17.83
CA ARG A 74 -11.56 1.21 -17.84
C ARG A 74 -11.86 2.47 -17.02
N GLU A 75 -13.08 3.01 -17.14
CA GLU A 75 -13.50 4.18 -16.36
C GLU A 75 -13.49 3.89 -14.85
N TRP A 76 -14.00 2.72 -14.47
CA TRP A 76 -14.06 2.26 -13.08
C TRP A 76 -12.68 1.90 -12.52
N ALA A 77 -11.82 1.23 -13.28
CA ALA A 77 -10.55 0.66 -12.84
C ALA A 77 -9.60 1.70 -12.22
N SER A 78 -9.68 2.95 -12.70
CA SER A 78 -8.91 4.10 -12.24
C SER A 78 -9.75 5.07 -11.38
N SER A 79 -10.97 4.69 -10.97
CA SER A 79 -11.88 5.51 -10.15
C SER A 79 -11.57 5.47 -8.65
N ASN A 80 -12.04 6.46 -7.91
CA ASN A 80 -11.97 6.45 -6.44
C ASN A 80 -12.77 5.29 -5.80
N HIS A 81 -13.78 4.76 -6.51
CA HIS A 81 -14.55 3.60 -6.06
C HIS A 81 -13.70 2.33 -6.12
N ALA A 82 -12.98 2.11 -7.22
CA ALA A 82 -12.07 0.97 -7.36
C ALA A 82 -10.82 1.09 -6.46
N TYR A 83 -10.43 2.34 -6.14
CA TYR A 83 -9.33 2.63 -5.24
C TYR A 83 -9.65 2.41 -3.75
N ALA A 84 -10.94 2.30 -3.37
CA ALA A 84 -11.37 2.38 -1.98
C ALA A 84 -10.71 1.34 -1.06
N SER A 85 -10.49 0.10 -1.53
CA SER A 85 -9.79 -0.96 -0.78
C SER A 85 -8.27 -0.86 -0.86
N ILE A 86 -7.74 -0.24 -1.93
CA ILE A 86 -6.31 -0.19 -2.23
C ILE A 86 -5.58 0.94 -1.51
N SER A 87 -6.29 2.02 -1.15
CA SER A 87 -5.67 3.23 -0.60
C SER A 87 -4.78 2.96 0.63
N PRO A 88 -3.45 3.20 0.56
CA PRO A 88 -2.58 3.03 1.71
C PRO A 88 -2.87 4.08 2.80
N MET A 89 -3.39 5.27 2.43
CA MET A 89 -3.89 6.22 3.41
C MET A 89 -5.09 5.69 4.18
N PHE A 90 -6.03 5.01 3.51
CA PHE A 90 -7.14 4.35 4.19
C PHE A 90 -6.62 3.33 5.20
N HIS A 91 -5.71 2.43 4.80
CA HIS A 91 -5.17 1.41 5.72
C HIS A 91 -4.45 2.01 6.91
N LYS A 92 -3.62 3.05 6.71
CA LYS A 92 -2.94 3.75 7.81
C LYS A 92 -3.93 4.43 8.75
N PHE A 93 -4.93 5.12 8.19
CA PHE A 93 -5.94 5.81 8.98
C PHE A 93 -6.84 4.83 9.74
N GLU A 94 -7.35 3.80 9.08
CA GLU A 94 -8.19 2.77 9.68
C GLU A 94 -7.46 2.09 10.83
N GLN A 95 -6.21 1.67 10.62
CA GLN A 95 -5.42 1.00 11.65
C GLN A 95 -5.16 1.94 12.85
N ALA A 96 -4.80 3.20 12.60
CA ALA A 96 -4.61 4.19 13.66
C ALA A 96 -5.89 4.39 14.48
N ILE A 97 -7.05 4.51 13.84
CA ILE A 97 -8.34 4.62 14.53
C ILE A 97 -8.67 3.33 15.27
N TYR A 98 -8.43 2.17 14.67
CA TYR A 98 -8.66 0.89 15.31
C TYR A 98 -7.86 0.76 16.60
N ASP A 99 -6.57 1.11 16.57
CA ASP A 99 -5.68 1.06 17.73
C ASP A 99 -6.10 2.06 18.81
N LEU A 100 -6.40 3.30 18.42
CA LEU A 100 -6.88 4.35 19.34
C LEU A 100 -8.20 3.98 20.02
N THR A 101 -9.06 3.26 19.30
CA THR A 101 -10.37 2.81 19.81
C THR A 101 -10.30 1.43 20.45
N GLN A 102 -9.12 0.81 20.53
CA GLN A 102 -8.89 -0.55 21.03
C GLN A 102 -9.83 -1.58 20.40
N GLY A 103 -10.08 -1.43 19.10
CA GLY A 103 -10.95 -2.28 18.29
C GLY A 103 -12.45 -2.07 18.45
N THR A 104 -12.91 -1.12 19.27
CA THR A 104 -14.35 -0.85 19.43
C THR A 104 -15.02 -0.27 18.18
N ILE A 105 -14.24 0.23 17.21
CA ILE A 105 -14.74 0.66 15.90
C ILE A 105 -15.17 -0.52 15.00
N GLY A 106 -14.68 -1.74 15.28
CA GLY A 106 -15.07 -2.97 14.58
C GLY A 106 -14.87 -2.91 13.06
N SER A 107 -15.86 -3.40 12.31
CA SER A 107 -15.84 -3.42 10.83
C SER A 107 -16.34 -2.13 10.17
N PHE A 108 -16.54 -1.04 10.92
CA PHE A 108 -17.19 0.18 10.42
C PHE A 108 -16.56 0.71 9.12
N CYS A 109 -15.24 0.79 9.05
CA CYS A 109 -14.51 1.33 7.91
C CYS A 109 -14.61 0.43 6.66
N VAL A 110 -14.52 -0.89 6.86
CA VAL A 110 -14.47 -1.86 5.75
C VAL A 110 -15.84 -2.11 5.10
N ARG A 111 -16.94 -1.71 5.74
CA ARG A 111 -18.32 -1.67 5.17
C ARG A 111 -18.53 -0.65 4.04
N CYS A 112 -17.51 0.10 3.66
CA CYS A 112 -17.56 0.98 2.49
C CYS A 112 -16.31 0.82 1.63
N HIS A 113 -15.18 0.45 2.23
CA HIS A 113 -13.94 0.30 1.50
C HIS A 113 -13.74 -1.11 0.93
N GLN A 114 -14.37 -2.13 1.52
CA GLN A 114 -14.15 -3.55 1.21
C GLN A 114 -15.46 -4.34 1.28
N GLN A 115 -16.51 -3.85 0.62
CA GLN A 115 -17.88 -4.38 0.76
C GLN A 115 -17.95 -5.88 0.50
N VAL A 116 -17.39 -6.33 -0.63
CA VAL A 116 -17.39 -7.76 -0.98
C VAL A 116 -16.62 -8.58 0.06
N GLY A 117 -15.47 -8.08 0.54
CA GLY A 117 -14.72 -8.73 1.63
C GLY A 117 -15.56 -8.90 2.90
N THR A 118 -16.35 -7.88 3.28
CA THR A 118 -17.25 -8.00 4.44
C THR A 118 -18.38 -9.00 4.22
N GLN A 119 -18.93 -9.10 3.00
CA GLN A 119 -19.98 -10.08 2.67
C GLN A 119 -19.45 -11.51 2.64
N ARG A 120 -18.19 -11.67 2.25
CA ARG A 120 -17.44 -12.93 2.28
C ARG A 120 -16.98 -13.32 3.68
N ASN A 121 -17.26 -12.50 4.69
CA ASN A 121 -16.76 -12.67 6.05
C ASN A 121 -15.22 -12.75 6.11
N GLU A 122 -14.53 -12.00 5.23
CA GLU A 122 -13.08 -11.86 5.31
C GLU A 122 -12.70 -11.14 6.61
N PRO A 123 -11.62 -11.56 7.30
CA PRO A 123 -11.13 -10.86 8.47
C PRO A 123 -10.87 -9.39 8.15
N ARG A 124 -11.27 -8.50 9.05
CA ARG A 124 -11.09 -7.04 8.87
C ARG A 124 -9.60 -6.68 8.84
N GLU A 125 -8.81 -7.34 9.69
CA GLU A 125 -7.36 -7.20 9.78
C GLU A 125 -6.59 -7.89 8.64
N ALA A 126 -7.27 -8.61 7.73
CA ALA A 126 -6.60 -9.26 6.62
C ALA A 126 -5.88 -8.20 5.77
N PRO A 127 -4.55 -8.35 5.55
CA PRO A 127 -3.81 -7.45 4.71
C PRO A 127 -4.23 -7.62 3.25
N LEU A 128 -4.00 -6.59 2.44
CA LEU A 128 -4.53 -6.53 1.07
C LEU A 128 -4.13 -7.75 0.20
N TRP A 129 -2.90 -8.26 0.36
CA TRP A 129 -2.38 -9.43 -0.37
C TRP A 129 -2.95 -10.78 0.09
N GLU A 130 -3.68 -10.84 1.21
CA GLU A 130 -4.37 -12.06 1.68
C GLU A 130 -5.87 -12.04 1.35
N ARG A 131 -6.38 -10.91 0.84
CA ARG A 131 -7.79 -10.79 0.44
C ARG A 131 -8.06 -11.46 -0.90
N SER A 132 -9.32 -11.87 -1.12
CA SER A 132 -9.79 -12.33 -2.43
C SER A 132 -9.63 -11.23 -3.48
N GLN A 133 -9.52 -11.62 -4.76
CA GLN A 133 -9.28 -10.65 -5.83
C GLN A 133 -10.42 -9.63 -5.90
N VAL A 134 -11.66 -10.10 -5.84
CA VAL A 134 -12.86 -9.25 -5.85
C VAL A 134 -12.95 -8.29 -4.64
N ALA A 135 -12.39 -8.63 -3.49
CA ALA A 135 -12.35 -7.71 -2.33
C ALA A 135 -11.28 -6.61 -2.46
N ARG A 136 -10.22 -6.84 -3.26
CA ARG A 136 -9.20 -5.83 -3.58
C ARG A 136 -9.73 -4.76 -4.53
N GLU A 137 -10.73 -5.10 -5.34
CA GLU A 137 -11.40 -4.20 -6.28
C GLU A 137 -12.14 -3.02 -5.60
N GLY A 138 -12.24 -2.98 -4.26
CA GLY A 138 -12.92 -1.90 -3.55
C GLY A 138 -14.42 -1.92 -3.78
N ILE A 139 -14.99 -0.81 -4.23
CA ILE A 139 -16.39 -0.76 -4.67
C ILE A 139 -16.45 -1.24 -6.13
N THR A 140 -16.57 -2.55 -6.31
CA THR A 140 -16.64 -3.24 -7.62
C THR A 140 -18.04 -3.20 -8.27
N CYS A 141 -18.17 -3.65 -9.52
CA CYS A 141 -19.40 -3.68 -10.31
C CYS A 141 -20.58 -4.32 -9.56
N ILE A 142 -20.36 -5.46 -8.93
CA ILE A 142 -21.41 -6.20 -8.19
C ILE A 142 -21.87 -5.48 -6.93
N THR A 143 -21.06 -4.57 -6.37
CA THR A 143 -21.47 -3.74 -5.23
C THR A 143 -22.68 -2.86 -5.58
N CYS A 144 -22.83 -2.51 -6.86
CA CYS A 144 -23.97 -1.72 -7.35
C CYS A 144 -24.99 -2.56 -8.12
N HIS A 145 -24.52 -3.53 -8.90
CA HIS A 145 -25.34 -4.31 -9.83
C HIS A 145 -25.82 -5.66 -9.30
N ARG A 146 -25.49 -6.01 -8.05
CA ARG A 146 -26.05 -7.17 -7.33
C ARG A 146 -26.74 -6.73 -6.05
N VAL A 147 -27.59 -5.71 -6.14
CA VAL A 147 -28.40 -5.20 -5.03
C VAL A 147 -29.85 -5.12 -5.49
N ASP A 148 -30.76 -5.73 -4.71
CA ASP A 148 -32.19 -5.82 -5.01
C ASP A 148 -33.08 -5.12 -3.97
N GLU A 149 -32.49 -4.64 -2.87
CA GLU A 149 -33.17 -3.93 -1.80
C GLU A 149 -32.86 -2.42 -1.81
N GLU A 150 -33.87 -1.61 -1.46
CA GLU A 150 -33.69 -0.18 -1.30
C GLU A 150 -33.13 0.16 0.08
N PHE A 151 -31.96 0.80 0.10
CA PHE A 151 -31.32 1.25 1.33
C PHE A 151 -31.21 2.77 1.37
N PHE A 152 -31.34 3.35 2.55
CA PHE A 152 -31.16 4.79 2.79
C PHE A 152 -29.93 5.06 3.67
N LYS A 153 -30.05 5.81 4.77
CA LYS A 153 -28.94 6.12 5.68
C LYS A 153 -28.59 4.91 6.56
N VAL A 154 -27.65 4.09 6.10
CA VAL A 154 -27.27 2.81 6.76
C VAL A 154 -25.77 2.63 7.02
N ASN A 155 -24.95 3.69 6.87
CA ASN A 155 -23.50 3.63 7.12
C ASN A 155 -22.79 2.47 6.40
N GLY A 156 -23.06 2.31 5.10
CA GLY A 156 -22.46 1.28 4.24
C GLY A 156 -23.07 -0.12 4.36
N GLU A 157 -23.91 -0.38 5.36
CA GLU A 157 -24.49 -1.71 5.59
C GLU A 157 -25.55 -2.05 4.53
N ARG A 158 -25.11 -2.67 3.43
CA ARG A 158 -25.93 -3.10 2.29
C ARG A 158 -25.57 -4.51 1.85
N ASN A 159 -26.59 -5.31 1.54
CA ASN A 159 -26.42 -6.67 1.05
C ASN A 159 -26.00 -6.71 -0.42
N ILE A 160 -25.03 -7.56 -0.76
CA ILE A 160 -24.70 -7.94 -2.13
C ILE A 160 -25.28 -9.34 -2.35
N ILE A 161 -26.14 -9.49 -3.35
CA ILE A 161 -26.73 -10.78 -3.71
C ILE A 161 -25.64 -11.69 -4.28
N ALA A 162 -25.29 -12.72 -3.51
CA ALA A 162 -24.34 -13.75 -3.90
C ALA A 162 -24.83 -14.52 -5.12
N GLY A 163 -23.91 -14.84 -6.02
CA GLY A 163 -24.14 -15.65 -7.21
C GLY A 163 -23.02 -15.50 -8.23
N ASP A 164 -22.77 -16.57 -8.97
CA ASP A 164 -21.78 -16.60 -10.02
C ASP A 164 -22.05 -15.60 -11.17
N ILE A 165 -21.16 -15.60 -12.16
CA ILE A 165 -21.27 -14.74 -13.33
C ILE A 165 -22.60 -14.91 -14.09
N HIS A 166 -23.30 -16.04 -13.96
CA HIS A 166 -24.57 -16.35 -14.63
C HIS A 166 -25.80 -15.90 -13.83
N ALA A 167 -25.66 -15.56 -12.56
CA ALA A 167 -26.76 -14.99 -11.81
C ALA A 167 -27.17 -13.59 -12.34
N ALA A 168 -28.39 -13.13 -11.99
CA ALA A 168 -28.96 -11.90 -12.54
C ALA A 168 -28.31 -10.61 -12.01
N VAL A 169 -28.22 -9.59 -12.87
CA VAL A 169 -27.78 -8.24 -12.50
C VAL A 169 -28.95 -7.26 -12.42
N TYR A 170 -28.83 -6.27 -11.55
CA TYR A 170 -29.85 -5.27 -11.25
C TYR A 170 -29.46 -3.91 -11.82
N ASN A 171 -30.36 -3.31 -12.60
CA ASN A 171 -30.15 -2.01 -13.22
C ASN A 171 -31.49 -1.32 -13.50
N SER A 172 -31.50 -0.10 -14.01
CA SER A 172 -32.72 0.60 -14.43
C SER A 172 -33.53 -0.10 -15.53
N LYS A 173 -32.95 -1.11 -16.20
CA LYS A 173 -33.50 -1.82 -17.39
C LYS A 173 -33.90 -0.91 -18.57
N SER A 174 -33.68 0.40 -18.45
CA SER A 174 -34.05 1.41 -19.43
C SER A 174 -33.32 1.17 -20.75
N GLY A 175 -34.11 0.93 -21.80
CA GLY A 175 -33.64 0.64 -23.15
C GLY A 175 -32.84 -0.67 -23.28
N SER A 176 -33.03 -1.64 -22.37
CA SER A 176 -32.33 -2.92 -22.43
C SER A 176 -32.71 -3.72 -23.68
N VAL A 177 -31.70 -4.32 -24.33
CA VAL A 177 -31.85 -5.23 -25.47
C VAL A 177 -31.43 -6.66 -25.11
N PHE A 178 -31.32 -6.96 -23.81
CA PHE A 178 -30.72 -8.20 -23.31
C PHE A 178 -31.43 -9.46 -23.81
N GLU A 179 -32.77 -9.45 -23.89
CA GLU A 179 -33.54 -10.58 -24.43
C GLU A 179 -33.21 -10.88 -25.90
N ASP A 180 -32.88 -9.86 -26.71
CA ASP A 180 -32.49 -10.04 -28.10
C ASP A 180 -31.07 -10.59 -28.24
N ILE A 181 -30.18 -10.25 -27.29
CA ILE A 181 -28.84 -10.82 -27.20
C ILE A 181 -28.90 -12.30 -26.88
N LEU A 182 -29.75 -12.72 -25.94
CA LEU A 182 -29.93 -14.14 -25.62
C LEU A 182 -30.44 -14.96 -26.81
N LYS A 183 -31.29 -14.38 -27.69
CA LYS A 183 -31.74 -15.04 -28.93
C LYS A 183 -30.60 -15.27 -29.93
N ARG A 184 -29.51 -14.49 -29.82
CA ARG A 184 -28.33 -14.54 -30.69
C ARG A 184 -27.13 -15.21 -30.01
N LYS A 185 -27.36 -16.02 -28.96
CA LYS A 185 -26.28 -16.56 -28.12
C LYS A 185 -25.21 -17.33 -28.91
N ASP A 186 -25.62 -18.14 -29.88
CA ASP A 186 -24.72 -18.96 -30.68
C ASP A 186 -23.89 -18.11 -31.66
N GLU A 187 -24.49 -17.06 -32.22
CA GLU A 187 -23.84 -16.11 -33.12
C GLU A 187 -22.76 -15.31 -32.39
N LEU A 188 -23.11 -14.83 -31.19
CA LEU A 188 -22.26 -14.00 -30.33
C LEU A 188 -21.28 -14.82 -29.48
N LYS A 189 -21.35 -16.15 -29.54
CA LYS A 189 -20.51 -17.09 -28.78
C LYS A 189 -20.53 -16.79 -27.27
N ILE A 190 -21.70 -16.56 -26.71
CA ILE A 190 -21.90 -16.32 -25.27
C ILE A 190 -22.44 -17.58 -24.58
N ALA A 191 -22.06 -17.75 -23.32
CA ALA A 191 -22.42 -18.88 -22.48
C ALA A 191 -23.27 -18.40 -21.29
N THR A 192 -24.47 -18.96 -21.18
CA THR A 192 -25.47 -18.64 -20.13
C THR A 192 -25.44 -19.60 -18.95
N ASP A 193 -24.66 -20.67 -19.05
CA ASP A 193 -24.30 -21.58 -17.96
C ASP A 193 -22.90 -22.15 -18.17
N ASP A 194 -22.36 -22.83 -17.16
CA ASP A 194 -21.00 -23.39 -17.17
C ASP A 194 -20.80 -24.58 -18.12
N THR A 195 -21.87 -25.14 -18.69
CA THR A 195 -21.77 -26.25 -19.66
C THR A 195 -21.64 -25.75 -21.10
N GLU A 196 -21.98 -24.49 -21.35
CA GLU A 196 -21.91 -23.87 -22.66
C GLU A 196 -20.51 -23.34 -22.97
N ARG A 197 -20.13 -23.41 -24.25
CA ARG A 197 -18.84 -22.87 -24.72
C ARG A 197 -19.04 -21.44 -25.22
N GLY A 198 -18.37 -20.48 -24.59
CA GLY A 198 -18.44 -19.08 -24.99
C GLY A 198 -17.92 -18.12 -23.92
N ALA A 199 -18.01 -16.83 -24.19
CA ALA A 199 -17.84 -15.81 -23.17
C ALA A 199 -18.98 -15.90 -22.16
N LYS A 200 -18.66 -16.13 -20.88
CA LYS A 200 -19.66 -16.22 -19.81
C LYS A 200 -20.39 -14.90 -19.64
N ILE A 201 -21.71 -14.94 -19.45
CA ILE A 201 -22.56 -13.76 -19.25
C ILE A 201 -23.56 -13.97 -18.12
N HIS A 202 -23.98 -12.87 -17.48
CA HIS A 202 -25.11 -12.85 -16.57
C HIS A 202 -26.38 -13.34 -17.24
N GLY A 203 -27.21 -14.10 -16.52
CA GLY A 203 -28.36 -14.80 -17.07
C GLY A 203 -29.61 -13.93 -17.24
N ASP A 204 -29.71 -12.81 -16.51
CA ASP A 204 -30.83 -11.86 -16.62
C ASP A 204 -30.42 -10.43 -16.22
N VAL A 205 -31.22 -9.46 -16.67
CA VAL A 205 -31.18 -8.05 -16.24
C VAL A 205 -32.53 -7.69 -15.61
N VAL A 206 -32.51 -7.50 -14.29
CA VAL A 206 -33.68 -7.19 -13.47
C VAL A 206 -33.78 -5.68 -13.25
N GLU A 207 -34.99 -5.15 -13.30
CA GLU A 207 -35.25 -3.73 -13.04
C GLU A 207 -35.11 -3.42 -11.54
N PHE A 208 -34.25 -2.47 -11.20
CA PHE A 208 -34.08 -1.91 -9.86
C PHE A 208 -34.14 -0.38 -9.93
N PRO A 209 -35.29 0.24 -9.63
CA PRO A 209 -35.49 1.67 -9.87
C PRO A 209 -34.55 2.59 -9.09
N GLN A 210 -34.15 2.22 -7.86
CA GLN A 210 -33.36 3.11 -7.00
C GLN A 210 -31.99 3.45 -7.59
N ILE A 211 -31.36 2.55 -8.35
CA ILE A 211 -30.02 2.75 -8.95
C ILE A 211 -29.92 4.02 -9.82
N SER A 212 -31.04 4.46 -10.39
CA SER A 212 -31.16 5.66 -11.22
C SER A 212 -31.41 6.95 -10.42
N LYS A 213 -31.52 6.87 -9.09
CA LYS A 213 -31.86 7.99 -8.20
C LYS A 213 -30.71 8.33 -7.27
N SER A 214 -30.65 9.57 -6.80
CA SER A 214 -29.62 10.02 -5.85
C SER A 214 -29.65 9.26 -4.52
N GLU A 215 -30.83 8.75 -4.13
CA GLU A 215 -31.06 7.92 -2.94
C GLU A 215 -30.15 6.68 -2.91
N PHE A 216 -29.75 6.17 -4.08
CA PHE A 216 -28.84 5.04 -4.17
C PHE A 216 -27.46 5.36 -3.55
N CYS A 217 -26.97 6.59 -3.62
CA CYS A 217 -25.64 6.93 -3.09
C CYS A 217 -25.62 7.07 -1.55
N VAL A 218 -26.79 7.12 -0.90
CA VAL A 218 -26.94 7.59 0.50
C VAL A 218 -26.33 6.67 1.54
N SER A 219 -26.28 5.36 1.31
CA SER A 219 -25.69 4.45 2.30
C SER A 219 -24.23 4.76 2.58
N CYS A 220 -23.49 5.18 1.55
CA CYS A 220 -22.05 5.40 1.62
C CYS A 220 -21.73 6.90 1.72
N HIS A 221 -22.56 7.77 1.14
CA HIS A 221 -22.35 9.23 1.14
C HIS A 221 -23.20 9.99 2.18
N GLN A 222 -23.60 9.29 3.25
CA GLN A 222 -24.18 9.88 4.46
C GLN A 222 -23.83 9.03 5.68
N VAL A 223 -22.67 9.28 6.29
CA VAL A 223 -22.08 8.42 7.31
C VAL A 223 -21.85 9.18 8.61
N ALA A 224 -22.22 8.58 9.74
CA ALA A 224 -21.88 9.08 11.07
C ALA A 224 -21.32 7.95 11.94
N VAL A 225 -20.26 8.23 12.70
CA VAL A 225 -19.73 7.30 13.70
C VAL A 225 -20.65 7.21 14.91
N ASN A 226 -20.48 6.18 15.75
CA ASN A 226 -21.35 5.87 16.89
C ASN A 226 -21.59 7.02 17.89
N LEU A 227 -20.68 8.01 17.95
CA LEU A 227 -20.84 9.23 18.75
C LEU A 227 -21.81 10.25 18.14
N GLY A 228 -22.37 9.97 16.96
CA GLY A 228 -23.20 10.88 16.16
C GLY A 228 -22.42 12.01 15.48
N ILE A 229 -21.08 11.92 15.49
CA ILE A 229 -20.22 12.78 14.70
C ILE A 229 -20.39 12.35 13.25
N LYS A 230 -20.97 13.23 12.44
CA LYS A 230 -21.10 12.99 11.02
C LYS A 230 -19.69 13.01 10.43
N LEU A 231 -19.31 11.96 9.70
CA LEU A 231 -18.10 11.93 8.89
C LEU A 231 -18.48 12.37 7.48
N GLU A 232 -19.39 11.68 6.82
CA GLU A 232 -19.82 12.05 5.46
C GLU A 232 -21.24 12.64 5.50
N VAL A 233 -21.44 13.79 4.85
CA VAL A 233 -22.69 14.59 4.89
C VAL A 233 -23.15 15.10 3.55
N VAL A 234 -22.53 14.65 2.45
CA VAL A 234 -22.89 15.07 1.09
C VAL A 234 -24.39 14.94 0.83
N TRP A 235 -25.04 13.86 1.27
CA TRP A 235 -26.48 13.70 1.08
C TRP A 235 -27.33 14.80 1.75
N ASP A 236 -27.06 15.12 3.02
CA ASP A 236 -27.79 16.17 3.73
C ASP A 236 -27.59 17.53 3.04
N GLN A 237 -26.39 17.80 2.53
CA GLN A 237 -26.10 19.02 1.75
C GLN A 237 -26.87 19.02 0.42
N TYR A 238 -26.85 17.90 -0.30
CA TYR A 238 -27.61 17.71 -1.53
C TYR A 238 -29.09 17.94 -1.33
N ARG A 239 -29.70 17.31 -0.32
CA ARG A 239 -31.11 17.47 0.01
C ARG A 239 -31.52 18.91 0.28
N ALA A 240 -30.62 19.75 0.78
CA ALA A 240 -30.86 21.17 1.04
C ALA A 240 -30.58 22.08 -0.19
N SER A 241 -29.97 21.54 -1.24
CA SER A 241 -29.40 22.30 -2.35
C SER A 241 -30.42 22.73 -3.41
N PRO A 242 -30.09 23.75 -4.23
CA PRO A 242 -30.84 24.06 -5.45
C PRO A 242 -30.96 22.89 -6.43
N ALA A 243 -29.93 22.04 -6.57
CA ALA A 243 -29.95 20.89 -7.48
C ALA A 243 -31.05 19.89 -7.11
N ALA A 244 -31.15 19.51 -5.84
CA ALA A 244 -32.20 18.61 -5.37
C ALA A 244 -33.60 19.19 -5.58
N LYS A 245 -33.79 20.50 -5.37
CA LYS A 245 -35.07 21.18 -5.65
C LYS A 245 -35.42 21.16 -7.15
N ALA A 246 -34.41 21.17 -8.02
CA ALA A 246 -34.57 21.07 -9.46
C ALA A 246 -34.65 19.62 -9.99
N GLY A 247 -34.57 18.61 -9.12
CA GLY A 247 -34.58 17.19 -9.51
C GLY A 247 -33.31 16.71 -10.21
N VAL A 248 -32.20 17.45 -10.11
CA VAL A 248 -30.91 17.07 -10.70
C VAL A 248 -30.26 16.01 -9.82
N THR A 249 -30.01 14.81 -10.36
CA THR A 249 -29.47 13.68 -9.59
C THR A 249 -27.94 13.78 -9.40
N CYS A 250 -27.41 13.02 -8.42
CA CYS A 250 -25.96 12.88 -8.24
C CYS A 250 -25.29 12.38 -9.53
N GLN A 251 -25.91 11.39 -10.16
CA GLN A 251 -25.47 10.76 -11.41
C GLN A 251 -25.35 11.77 -12.56
N ALA A 252 -26.21 12.80 -12.60
CA ALA A 252 -26.19 13.80 -13.67
C ALA A 252 -24.90 14.63 -13.71
N CYS A 253 -24.27 14.86 -12.54
CA CYS A 253 -23.01 15.60 -12.44
C CYS A 253 -21.78 14.68 -12.30
N HIS A 254 -21.89 13.58 -11.56
CA HIS A 254 -20.77 12.71 -11.22
C HIS A 254 -20.57 11.54 -12.21
N MET A 255 -21.59 11.20 -13.00
CA MET A 255 -21.55 10.16 -14.03
C MET A 255 -21.98 10.71 -15.40
N GLY A 256 -22.02 12.04 -15.56
CA GLY A 256 -22.36 12.71 -16.80
C GLY A 256 -21.21 12.74 -17.80
N LYS A 257 -21.36 13.50 -18.88
CA LYS A 257 -20.29 13.67 -19.90
C LYS A 257 -19.25 14.74 -19.55
N VAL A 258 -19.62 15.73 -18.70
CA VAL A 258 -18.70 16.80 -18.25
C VAL A 258 -18.53 16.67 -16.74
N PRO A 259 -17.29 16.56 -16.23
CA PRO A 259 -17.01 16.46 -14.79
C PRO A 259 -17.69 17.55 -13.96
N GLY A 260 -18.58 17.13 -13.05
CA GLY A 260 -19.24 18.01 -12.08
C GLY A 260 -20.38 18.86 -12.64
N VAL A 261 -20.76 18.70 -13.91
CA VAL A 261 -21.77 19.55 -14.57
C VAL A 261 -22.89 18.69 -15.15
N ASN A 262 -24.13 18.99 -14.75
CA ASN A 262 -25.33 18.43 -15.37
C ASN A 262 -25.47 18.93 -16.82
N SER A 263 -24.86 18.19 -17.74
CA SER A 263 -24.82 18.50 -19.18
C SER A 263 -25.33 17.33 -20.04
N GLY A 264 -25.99 16.36 -19.39
CA GLY A 264 -26.40 15.09 -19.99
C GLY A 264 -25.26 14.07 -20.04
N TYR A 265 -25.51 12.99 -20.78
CA TYR A 265 -24.63 11.82 -20.89
C TYR A 265 -24.00 11.72 -22.28
N GLU A 266 -22.87 11.04 -22.37
CA GLU A 266 -22.35 10.60 -23.66
C GLU A 266 -23.24 9.49 -24.23
N LYS A 267 -23.14 9.24 -25.52
CA LYS A 267 -23.72 8.04 -26.14
C LYS A 267 -22.62 7.02 -26.39
N ALA A 268 -22.81 5.79 -25.95
CA ALA A 268 -21.86 4.72 -26.16
C ALA A 268 -22.55 3.34 -26.10
N PRO A 269 -21.96 2.30 -26.72
CA PRO A 269 -22.42 0.94 -26.55
C PRO A 269 -22.38 0.50 -25.08
N VAL A 270 -23.38 -0.27 -24.67
CA VAL A 270 -23.42 -0.84 -23.31
C VAL A 270 -22.35 -1.92 -23.14
N ALA A 271 -22.03 -2.64 -24.22
CA ALA A 271 -21.05 -3.70 -24.27
C ALA A 271 -20.54 -3.88 -25.71
N VAL A 272 -19.36 -4.48 -25.85
CA VAL A 272 -18.85 -5.01 -27.13
C VAL A 272 -18.75 -6.52 -26.98
N VAL A 273 -19.52 -7.27 -27.77
CA VAL A 273 -19.58 -8.74 -27.70
C VAL A 273 -19.15 -9.31 -29.04
N ALA A 274 -18.10 -10.14 -29.05
CA ALA A 274 -17.52 -10.70 -30.27
C ALA A 274 -17.17 -9.63 -31.35
N GLY A 275 -16.78 -8.43 -30.91
CA GLY A 275 -16.47 -7.28 -31.77
C GLY A 275 -17.69 -6.47 -32.25
N GLU A 276 -18.90 -6.86 -31.88
CA GLU A 276 -20.13 -6.12 -32.19
C GLU A 276 -20.51 -5.17 -31.04
N GLU A 277 -20.81 -3.92 -31.38
CA GLU A 277 -21.32 -2.93 -30.44
C GLU A 277 -22.79 -3.19 -30.09
N ILE A 278 -23.07 -3.42 -28.82
CA ILE A 278 -24.43 -3.66 -28.33
C ILE A 278 -25.04 -2.33 -27.89
N ASN A 279 -26.15 -1.95 -28.54
CA ASN A 279 -26.93 -0.75 -28.23
C ASN A 279 -26.07 0.55 -28.18
N PRO A 280 -25.44 0.95 -29.30
CA PRO A 280 -24.43 2.02 -29.35
C PRO A 280 -24.95 3.43 -28.96
N ASP A 281 -26.25 3.67 -29.08
CA ASP A 281 -26.87 4.99 -28.88
C ASP A 281 -27.46 5.20 -27.46
N ARG A 282 -27.06 4.36 -26.49
CA ARG A 282 -27.54 4.43 -25.10
C ARG A 282 -26.82 5.51 -24.31
N ASP A 283 -27.51 6.10 -23.33
CA ASP A 283 -26.88 7.01 -22.36
C ASP A 283 -25.78 6.27 -21.59
N HIS A 284 -24.55 6.71 -21.81
CA HIS A 284 -23.36 6.23 -21.13
C HIS A 284 -23.17 6.99 -19.83
N HIS A 285 -23.39 6.29 -18.73
CA HIS A 285 -23.14 6.82 -17.40
C HIS A 285 -21.67 6.54 -17.09
N ASN A 286 -20.86 7.58 -16.94
CA ASN A 286 -19.43 7.44 -16.76
C ASN A 286 -19.11 6.81 -15.39
N HIS A 287 -18.34 5.71 -15.37
CA HIS A 287 -17.99 4.97 -14.16
C HIS A 287 -16.68 5.44 -13.50
N ALA A 288 -16.14 6.59 -13.94
CA ALA A 288 -15.06 7.27 -13.24
C ALA A 288 -15.53 7.91 -11.92
N PHE A 289 -16.84 8.15 -11.78
CA PHE A 289 -17.47 8.82 -10.64
C PHE A 289 -16.73 10.10 -10.27
N TYR A 290 -16.83 11.11 -11.13
CA TYR A 290 -16.00 12.31 -11.06
C TYR A 290 -15.94 12.91 -9.66
N GLY A 291 -14.74 13.11 -9.15
CA GLY A 291 -14.52 13.65 -7.83
C GLY A 291 -13.08 14.12 -7.68
N PRO A 292 -12.76 14.84 -6.59
CA PRO A 292 -11.44 15.43 -6.40
C PRO A 292 -10.42 14.47 -5.79
N GLY A 293 -10.77 13.21 -5.52
CA GLY A 293 -9.86 12.20 -4.98
C GLY A 293 -8.86 11.70 -6.02
N TYR A 294 -7.70 11.23 -5.54
CA TYR A 294 -6.61 10.69 -6.35
C TYR A 294 -5.87 9.61 -5.57
N PRO A 295 -5.22 8.67 -6.27
CA PRO A 295 -4.47 7.59 -5.62
C PRO A 295 -3.05 8.02 -5.28
N ILE A 296 -2.54 7.48 -4.17
CA ILE A 296 -1.13 7.53 -3.77
C ILE A 296 -0.54 6.12 -3.59
N ALA A 297 -1.18 5.11 -4.18
CA ALA A 297 -0.65 3.75 -4.17
C ALA A 297 0.45 3.60 -5.24
N HIS A 298 1.26 2.55 -5.10
CA HIS A 298 2.24 2.17 -6.10
C HIS A 298 1.56 2.01 -7.49
N PRO A 299 2.11 2.59 -8.57
CA PRO A 299 1.47 2.60 -9.88
C PRO A 299 1.28 1.20 -10.47
N GLY A 300 2.11 0.21 -10.11
CA GLY A 300 1.89 -1.19 -10.48
C GLY A 300 0.72 -1.87 -9.73
N ILE A 301 0.25 -1.29 -8.62
CA ILE A 301 -0.91 -1.81 -7.85
C ILE A 301 -2.21 -1.11 -8.27
N PHE A 302 -2.15 0.17 -8.64
CA PHE A 302 -3.32 0.95 -9.05
C PHE A 302 -2.98 1.98 -10.12
N PRO A 303 -3.81 2.16 -11.17
CA PRO A 303 -5.13 1.56 -11.44
C PRO A 303 -5.18 0.04 -11.58
N HIS A 304 -6.38 -0.56 -11.46
CA HIS A 304 -6.54 -1.98 -11.72
C HIS A 304 -6.20 -2.29 -13.17
N ASN A 305 -5.24 -3.18 -13.38
CA ASN A 305 -4.75 -3.59 -14.69
C ASN A 305 -4.59 -5.12 -14.70
N PRO A 306 -5.22 -5.85 -15.64
CA PRO A 306 -5.07 -7.29 -15.75
C PRO A 306 -3.62 -7.76 -15.88
N ASP A 307 -2.78 -7.00 -16.58
CA ASP A 307 -1.36 -7.36 -16.79
C ASP A 307 -0.56 -7.20 -15.48
N ALA A 308 -1.03 -6.34 -14.56
CA ALA A 308 -0.42 -6.21 -13.24
C ALA A 308 -0.62 -7.45 -12.35
N GLU A 309 -1.57 -8.34 -12.69
CA GLU A 309 -1.85 -9.57 -11.94
C GLU A 309 -0.76 -10.63 -12.09
N ASN A 310 0.20 -10.44 -13.02
CA ASN A 310 1.39 -11.31 -13.16
C ASN A 310 2.28 -11.27 -11.92
N TRP A 311 2.26 -10.17 -11.16
CA TRP A 311 3.00 -10.03 -9.91
C TRP A 311 2.05 -9.79 -8.74
N SER A 312 2.39 -10.39 -7.60
CA SER A 312 1.71 -10.16 -6.33
C SER A 312 1.95 -8.74 -5.84
N ILE A 313 1.04 -8.25 -4.99
CA ILE A 313 1.18 -6.96 -4.31
C ILE A 313 2.51 -6.86 -3.55
N ARG A 314 3.01 -7.97 -2.98
CA ARG A 314 4.28 -7.96 -2.23
C ARG A 314 5.49 -7.77 -3.14
N GLU A 315 5.42 -8.24 -4.38
CA GLU A 315 6.47 -8.03 -5.38
C GLU A 315 6.39 -6.59 -5.89
N TRP A 316 5.20 -6.08 -6.21
CA TRP A 316 5.01 -4.67 -6.58
C TRP A 316 5.53 -3.69 -5.54
N LEU A 317 5.33 -3.95 -4.24
CA LEU A 317 5.85 -3.10 -3.17
C LEU A 317 7.39 -3.09 -3.06
N LYS A 318 8.08 -3.99 -3.77
CA LYS A 318 9.55 -4.04 -3.85
C LYS A 318 10.09 -3.44 -5.15
N PHE A 319 9.24 -3.14 -6.13
CA PHE A 319 9.65 -2.58 -7.42
C PHE A 319 9.91 -1.08 -7.27
N ASP A 320 11.16 -0.63 -7.45
CA ASP A 320 11.48 0.79 -7.36
C ASP A 320 11.29 1.51 -8.70
N TRP A 321 10.03 1.79 -9.01
CA TRP A 321 9.69 2.51 -10.25
C TRP A 321 10.27 3.92 -10.31
N ARG A 322 10.61 4.54 -9.17
CA ARG A 322 11.17 5.89 -9.10
C ARG A 322 12.67 5.92 -9.38
N ALA A 323 13.39 4.83 -9.08
CA ALA A 323 14.79 4.64 -9.47
C ALA A 323 14.96 4.48 -10.99
N GLY A 324 13.88 4.14 -11.72
CA GLY A 324 13.91 3.97 -13.16
C GLY A 324 13.92 2.51 -13.63
N TRP A 325 13.69 1.56 -12.73
CA TRP A 325 13.73 0.12 -13.05
C TRP A 325 12.84 -0.23 -14.25
N GLY A 326 13.38 -1.05 -15.15
CA GLY A 326 12.74 -1.49 -16.39
C GLY A 326 12.67 -0.45 -17.50
N THR A 327 13.30 0.73 -17.35
CA THR A 327 13.48 1.66 -18.48
C THR A 327 14.72 1.32 -19.27
N GLU A 328 14.67 1.52 -20.59
CA GLU A 328 15.83 1.38 -21.48
C GLU A 328 17.06 2.14 -20.94
N GLU A 329 16.89 3.40 -20.50
CA GLU A 329 17.99 4.20 -19.93
C GLU A 329 18.59 3.60 -18.64
N PHE A 330 17.77 2.94 -17.80
CA PHE A 330 18.25 2.32 -16.58
C PHE A 330 18.92 0.98 -16.89
N GLU A 331 18.28 0.12 -17.68
CA GLU A 331 18.78 -1.21 -17.99
C GLU A 331 20.10 -1.15 -18.78
N GLU A 332 20.24 -0.25 -19.76
CA GLU A 332 21.52 -0.02 -20.47
C GLU A 332 22.65 0.41 -19.52
N LYS A 333 22.35 1.17 -18.45
CA LYS A 333 23.35 1.59 -17.46
C LYS A 333 23.64 0.51 -16.42
N ALA A 334 22.67 -0.35 -16.15
CA ALA A 334 22.76 -1.39 -15.13
C ALA A 334 23.39 -2.68 -15.68
N GLU A 335 23.20 -3.00 -16.95
CA GLU A 335 23.64 -4.24 -17.62
C GLU A 335 25.11 -4.59 -17.34
N PRO A 336 26.10 -3.69 -17.50
CA PRO A 336 27.50 -4.03 -17.23
C PRO A 336 27.77 -4.41 -15.76
N PHE A 337 27.00 -3.84 -14.83
CA PHE A 337 27.11 -4.17 -13.41
C PHE A 337 26.40 -5.47 -13.09
N ILE A 338 25.22 -5.71 -13.68
CA ILE A 338 24.44 -6.93 -13.50
C ILE A 338 25.28 -8.12 -13.96
N GLU A 339 25.81 -8.10 -15.18
CA GLU A 339 26.66 -9.18 -15.72
C GLU A 339 27.88 -9.44 -14.83
N ALA A 340 28.56 -8.38 -14.38
CA ALA A 340 29.71 -8.50 -13.50
C ALA A 340 29.33 -9.11 -12.13
N PHE A 341 28.16 -8.75 -11.59
CA PHE A 341 27.68 -9.29 -10.32
C PHE A 341 27.10 -10.70 -10.44
N GLU A 342 26.48 -11.06 -11.56
CA GLU A 342 26.05 -12.43 -11.86
C GLU A 342 27.26 -13.35 -11.92
N GLY A 343 28.35 -12.94 -12.59
CA GLY A 343 29.61 -13.70 -12.56
C GLY A 343 30.19 -13.87 -11.15
N VAL A 344 30.09 -12.82 -10.30
CA VAL A 344 30.49 -12.90 -8.88
C VAL A 344 29.58 -13.86 -8.10
N ASP A 345 28.27 -13.80 -8.32
CA ASP A 345 27.28 -14.62 -7.62
C ASP A 345 27.35 -16.09 -8.05
N GLU A 346 27.48 -16.40 -9.34
CA GLU A 346 27.66 -17.76 -9.86
C GLU A 346 28.94 -18.41 -9.30
N LEU A 347 30.05 -17.66 -9.27
CA LEU A 347 31.31 -18.17 -8.72
C LEU A 347 31.22 -18.34 -7.19
N VAL A 348 30.44 -17.51 -6.52
CA VAL A 348 30.12 -17.62 -5.08
C VAL A 348 29.25 -18.83 -4.76
N GLU A 349 28.23 -19.11 -5.57
CA GLU A 349 27.33 -20.24 -5.39
C GLU A 349 28.05 -21.56 -5.70
N GLY A 350 28.86 -21.58 -6.77
CA GLY A 350 29.71 -22.70 -7.14
C GLY A 350 30.82 -23.01 -6.12
N THR A 351 31.25 -22.04 -5.31
CA THR A 351 32.31 -22.22 -4.29
C THR A 351 31.81 -22.68 -2.93
N GLY A 352 30.50 -22.88 -2.75
CA GLY A 352 29.94 -23.36 -1.49
C GLY A 352 30.10 -22.40 -0.30
N ALA A 353 30.56 -21.17 -0.50
CA ALA A 353 30.83 -20.23 0.61
C ALA A 353 29.56 -19.83 1.40
N ILE A 354 28.38 -19.87 0.77
CA ILE A 354 27.07 -19.77 1.45
C ILE A 354 26.73 -21.05 2.24
N ALA A 355 27.12 -22.22 1.75
CA ALA A 355 26.94 -23.51 2.44
C ALA A 355 27.85 -23.62 3.68
N VAL A 356 29.11 -23.17 3.58
CA VAL A 356 30.04 -23.04 4.72
C VAL A 356 29.40 -22.22 5.85
N PHE A 357 28.77 -21.09 5.54
CA PHE A 357 28.08 -20.24 6.52
C PHE A 357 26.96 -20.98 7.27
N ARG A 358 26.07 -21.68 6.55
CA ARG A 358 24.96 -22.43 7.17
C ARG A 358 25.46 -23.60 8.03
N GLY A 359 26.53 -24.27 7.60
CA GLY A 359 27.20 -25.32 8.36
C GLY A 359 27.76 -24.83 9.71
N PHE A 360 28.26 -23.59 9.77
CA PHE A 360 28.78 -23.00 11.01
C PHE A 360 27.74 -22.75 12.09
N GLU A 361 26.58 -22.20 11.71
CA GLU A 361 25.50 -21.96 12.67
C GLU A 361 25.03 -23.28 13.28
N ALA A 362 24.89 -24.31 12.45
CA ALA A 362 24.57 -25.66 12.91
C ALA A 362 25.65 -26.23 13.86
N LEU A 363 26.94 -26.11 13.50
CA LEU A 363 28.06 -26.57 14.32
C LEU A 363 28.15 -25.83 15.68
N ASP A 364 27.87 -24.53 15.72
CA ASP A 364 27.88 -23.77 16.98
C ASP A 364 26.74 -24.17 17.91
N VAL A 365 25.54 -24.41 17.36
CA VAL A 365 24.39 -24.93 18.11
C VAL A 365 24.68 -26.34 18.65
N ALA A 366 25.26 -27.21 17.83
CA ALA A 366 25.66 -28.56 18.23
C ALA A 366 26.72 -28.52 19.33
N THR A 367 27.75 -27.68 19.19
CA THR A 367 28.86 -27.54 20.17
C THR A 367 28.37 -26.95 21.50
N LYS A 368 27.45 -25.97 21.49
CA LYS A 368 26.82 -25.42 22.72
C LYS A 368 25.94 -26.45 23.43
N THR A 369 25.35 -27.37 22.67
CA THR A 369 24.56 -28.47 23.22
C THR A 369 25.48 -29.55 23.80
N LEU A 370 26.60 -29.82 23.13
CA LEU A 370 27.65 -30.73 23.55
C LEU A 370 28.29 -30.29 24.87
N SER A 371 28.66 -29.00 25.00
CA SER A 371 29.31 -28.45 26.21
C SER A 371 28.49 -28.65 27.48
N LYS A 372 27.16 -28.42 27.41
CA LYS A 372 26.23 -28.60 28.53
C LYS A 372 26.13 -30.05 29.02
N ARG A 373 26.62 -31.01 28.24
CA ARG A 373 26.46 -32.46 28.48
C ARG A 373 27.79 -33.21 28.66
N LEU A 374 28.94 -32.52 28.58
CA LEU A 374 30.29 -33.10 28.58
C LEU A 374 30.57 -34.11 29.71
N ALA A 375 30.03 -33.87 30.90
CA ALA A 375 30.29 -34.67 32.10
C ALA A 375 29.67 -36.09 32.10
N TYR A 376 28.84 -36.46 31.11
CA TYR A 376 28.12 -37.74 31.11
C TYR A 376 28.18 -38.47 29.75
N LYS A 377 28.98 -39.54 29.69
CA LYS A 377 29.34 -40.34 28.50
C LYS A 377 28.16 -40.73 27.57
N ASN A 378 27.00 -41.11 28.11
CA ASN A 378 25.89 -41.68 27.32
C ASN A 378 24.88 -40.64 26.78
N ARG A 379 25.09 -39.33 26.99
CA ARG A 379 24.15 -38.26 26.56
C ARG A 379 24.61 -37.48 25.33
N LEU A 380 25.68 -37.94 24.69
CA LEU A 380 26.44 -37.21 23.67
C LEU A 380 26.25 -37.77 22.25
N GLU A 381 25.58 -38.92 22.08
CA GLU A 381 25.38 -39.56 20.78
C GLU A 381 24.65 -38.67 19.76
N THR A 382 23.54 -38.01 20.13
CA THR A 382 22.80 -37.12 19.22
C THR A 382 23.58 -35.84 18.89
N PRO A 383 24.13 -35.09 19.87
CA PRO A 383 24.92 -33.89 19.55
C PRO A 383 26.18 -34.17 18.71
N LEU A 384 26.82 -35.34 18.88
CA LEU A 384 27.97 -35.73 18.05
C LEU A 384 27.54 -36.04 16.61
N LYS A 385 26.34 -36.61 16.40
CA LYS A 385 25.77 -36.84 15.07
C LYS A 385 25.46 -35.52 14.37
N ASP A 386 24.76 -34.60 15.04
CA ASP A 386 24.39 -33.30 14.48
C ASP A 386 25.65 -32.47 14.14
N ALA A 387 26.70 -32.55 14.98
CA ALA A 387 27.99 -31.92 14.71
C ALA A 387 28.71 -32.58 13.51
N GLY A 388 28.60 -33.89 13.35
CA GLY A 388 29.16 -34.63 12.21
C GLY A 388 28.50 -34.25 10.88
N GLU A 389 27.16 -34.18 10.84
CA GLU A 389 26.40 -33.76 9.65
C GLU A 389 26.72 -32.31 9.26
N ALA A 390 26.89 -31.42 10.24
CA ALA A 390 27.32 -30.04 9.97
C ALA A 390 28.75 -29.95 9.43
N LEU A 391 29.65 -30.83 9.87
CA LEU A 391 31.04 -30.89 9.39
C LEU A 391 31.14 -31.49 7.99
N GLU A 392 30.29 -32.46 7.66
CA GLU A 392 30.18 -33.05 6.32
C GLU A 392 29.75 -31.98 5.31
N ALA A 393 28.70 -31.19 5.63
CA ALA A 393 28.26 -30.08 4.78
C ALA A 393 29.32 -28.97 4.61
N ILE A 394 30.16 -28.72 5.63
CA ILE A 394 31.31 -27.80 5.51
C ILE A 394 32.41 -28.43 4.65
N GLY A 395 32.64 -29.74 4.77
CA GLY A 395 33.63 -30.51 4.01
C GLY A 395 33.33 -30.52 2.52
N GLU A 396 32.08 -30.86 2.14
CA GLU A 396 31.59 -30.84 0.76
C GLU A 396 31.74 -29.44 0.13
N ALA A 397 31.47 -28.38 0.89
CA ALA A 397 31.61 -27.00 0.44
C ALA A 397 33.07 -26.50 0.37
N LEU A 398 34.03 -27.27 0.90
CA LEU A 398 35.46 -27.00 0.85
C LEU A 398 36.21 -27.96 -0.10
N GLU A 399 35.50 -28.86 -0.79
CA GLU A 399 36.13 -29.77 -1.75
C GLU A 399 36.70 -28.97 -2.94
N PRO A 400 37.98 -29.21 -3.31
CA PRO A 400 38.65 -28.46 -4.36
C PRO A 400 38.26 -29.01 -5.73
N GLU A 401 37.09 -28.63 -6.25
CA GLU A 401 36.87 -28.66 -7.69
C GLU A 401 37.45 -27.38 -8.29
N THR A 402 38.70 -27.49 -8.77
CA THR A 402 39.48 -26.47 -9.51
C THR A 402 39.94 -25.24 -8.72
N GLU A 403 41.17 -24.80 -8.97
CA GLU A 403 42.04 -24.18 -7.97
C GLU A 403 41.55 -22.81 -7.45
N THR A 404 41.75 -22.53 -6.16
CA THR A 404 41.57 -21.20 -5.54
C THR A 404 42.31 -20.06 -6.27
N ALA A 405 43.25 -20.39 -7.16
CA ALA A 405 43.92 -19.47 -8.07
C ALA A 405 43.07 -19.09 -9.29
N GLU A 406 42.42 -20.05 -9.98
CA GLU A 406 41.56 -19.80 -11.14
C GLU A 406 40.30 -19.02 -10.73
N MET A 407 39.71 -19.35 -9.57
CA MET A 407 38.58 -18.59 -9.01
C MET A 407 38.97 -17.17 -8.59
N ARG A 408 40.20 -17.00 -8.10
CA ARG A 408 40.74 -15.68 -7.79
C ARG A 408 40.98 -14.87 -9.06
N GLU A 409 41.45 -15.49 -10.12
CA GLU A 409 41.63 -14.86 -11.43
C GLU A 409 40.28 -14.45 -12.03
N GLY A 410 39.28 -15.34 -12.03
CA GLY A 410 37.93 -15.01 -12.50
C GLY A 410 37.23 -13.90 -11.70
N LEU A 411 37.37 -13.88 -10.37
CA LEU A 411 36.87 -12.77 -9.56
C LEU A 411 37.66 -11.48 -9.75
N GLU A 412 38.99 -11.55 -9.89
CA GLU A 412 39.81 -10.37 -10.21
C GLU A 412 39.40 -9.81 -11.59
N GLU A 413 39.06 -10.66 -12.57
CA GLU A 413 38.52 -10.29 -13.88
C GLU A 413 37.13 -9.63 -13.80
N HIS A 414 36.16 -10.24 -13.10
CA HIS A 414 34.83 -9.63 -12.92
C HIS A 414 34.89 -8.31 -12.11
N PHE A 415 35.80 -8.21 -11.13
CA PHE A 415 36.01 -6.95 -10.41
C PHE A 415 36.79 -5.91 -11.23
N GLU A 416 37.63 -6.32 -12.18
CA GLU A 416 38.28 -5.42 -13.15
C GLU A 416 37.25 -4.89 -14.15
N ALA A 417 36.39 -5.74 -14.70
CA ALA A 417 35.25 -5.34 -15.52
C ALA A 417 34.31 -4.37 -14.78
N LEU A 418 34.01 -4.63 -13.49
CA LEU A 418 33.26 -3.69 -12.66
C LEU A 418 34.00 -2.35 -12.47
N GLY A 419 35.33 -2.39 -12.35
CA GLY A 419 36.18 -1.21 -12.28
C GLY A 419 36.14 -0.38 -13.56
N GLU A 420 36.18 -1.02 -14.72
CA GLU A 420 36.05 -0.39 -16.03
C GLU A 420 34.67 0.23 -16.22
N ALA A 421 33.59 -0.49 -15.87
CA ALA A 421 32.22 0.04 -15.90
C ALA A 421 32.03 1.26 -14.96
N VAL A 422 32.65 1.25 -13.78
CA VAL A 422 32.66 2.40 -12.86
C VAL A 422 33.45 3.58 -13.41
N ASP A 423 34.55 3.33 -14.14
CA ASP A 423 35.38 4.37 -14.75
C ASP A 423 34.71 5.01 -15.98
N GLU A 424 33.82 4.28 -16.67
CA GLU A 424 33.00 4.79 -17.78
C GLU A 424 31.83 5.69 -17.32
N LEU A 425 31.32 5.48 -16.10
CA LEU A 425 30.27 6.32 -15.51
C LEU A 425 30.87 7.57 -14.83
N GLU A 426 31.03 8.65 -15.61
CA GLU A 426 31.49 9.96 -15.13
C GLU A 426 30.55 10.60 -14.10
N ASP A 427 30.83 10.42 -12.80
CA ASP A 427 30.69 11.48 -11.79
C ASP A 427 31.47 11.15 -10.50
N LYS A 428 32.47 12.01 -10.20
CA LYS A 428 33.67 11.70 -9.41
C LYS A 428 33.50 11.50 -7.90
N GLU A 429 32.27 11.36 -7.40
CA GLU A 429 32.00 11.14 -5.96
C GLU A 429 31.45 9.72 -5.65
N LYS A 430 30.53 9.19 -6.48
CA LYS A 430 30.02 7.80 -6.33
C LYS A 430 31.07 6.75 -6.71
N ALA A 431 31.83 6.99 -7.78
CA ALA A 431 32.92 6.12 -8.24
C ALA A 431 34.00 5.90 -7.16
N SER A 432 34.32 6.92 -6.34
CA SER A 432 35.31 6.78 -5.26
C SER A 432 34.86 5.84 -4.14
N ASN A 433 33.58 5.91 -3.77
CA ASN A 433 32.99 5.05 -2.74
C ASN A 433 32.78 3.62 -3.26
N ALA A 434 32.33 3.46 -4.50
CA ALA A 434 32.22 2.16 -5.16
C ALA A 434 33.60 1.50 -5.31
N LEU A 435 34.63 2.22 -5.79
CA LEU A 435 36.01 1.72 -5.89
C LEU A 435 36.62 1.38 -4.52
N ALA A 436 36.31 2.16 -3.47
CA ALA A 436 36.73 1.85 -2.12
C ALA A 436 36.03 0.60 -1.58
N ALA A 437 34.73 0.44 -1.83
CA ALA A 437 33.95 -0.74 -1.48
C ALA A 437 34.42 -1.98 -2.27
N LEU A 438 34.72 -1.85 -3.56
CA LEU A 438 35.32 -2.86 -4.43
C LEU A 438 36.68 -3.31 -3.87
N LYS A 439 37.63 -2.38 -3.68
CA LYS A 439 38.94 -2.68 -3.07
C LYS A 439 38.79 -3.33 -1.68
N SER A 440 37.79 -2.93 -0.92
CA SER A 440 37.47 -3.46 0.40
C SER A 440 36.84 -4.86 0.35
N ALA A 441 36.00 -5.15 -0.65
CA ALA A 441 35.41 -6.45 -0.95
C ALA A 441 36.49 -7.41 -1.44
N THR A 442 37.29 -7.03 -2.44
CA THR A 442 38.45 -7.80 -2.93
C THR A 442 39.47 -8.07 -1.81
N LYS A 443 39.71 -7.09 -0.92
CA LYS A 443 40.59 -7.28 0.25
C LYS A 443 39.97 -8.21 1.31
N ALA A 444 38.66 -8.13 1.55
CA ALA A 444 37.96 -9.05 2.45
C ALA A 444 37.97 -10.48 1.87
N PHE A 445 37.74 -10.63 0.57
CA PHE A 445 37.83 -11.89 -0.16
C PHE A 445 39.23 -12.49 -0.06
N LYS A 446 40.28 -11.72 -0.39
CA LYS A 446 41.68 -12.13 -0.19
C LYS A 446 41.91 -12.60 1.25
N GLY A 447 41.42 -11.86 2.24
CA GLY A 447 41.54 -12.22 3.65
C GLY A 447 40.73 -13.43 4.10
N THR A 448 39.71 -13.85 3.36
CA THR A 448 38.84 -15.01 3.67
C THR A 448 39.59 -16.32 3.43
N TRP A 449 40.53 -16.35 2.48
CA TRP A 449 41.26 -17.56 2.08
C TRP A 449 42.79 -17.44 2.25
N SER A 450 43.35 -16.27 2.53
CA SER A 450 44.80 -16.03 2.62
C SER A 450 45.45 -16.43 3.95
N GLY A 451 45.07 -17.54 4.57
CA GLY A 451 45.73 -18.01 5.78
C GLY A 451 45.84 -19.52 5.78
N ASP A 452 47.04 -20.02 6.03
CA ASP A 452 47.52 -21.41 6.18
C ASP A 452 46.68 -22.33 7.12
N GLY A 453 45.35 -22.30 7.06
CA GLY A 453 44.46 -22.91 8.06
C GLY A 453 43.20 -23.58 7.52
N ALA A 454 42.97 -23.56 6.21
CA ALA A 454 41.87 -24.32 5.59
C ALA A 454 42.24 -25.79 5.35
N GLU A 455 43.52 -26.11 5.20
CA GLU A 455 43.97 -27.49 5.01
C GLU A 455 43.73 -28.29 6.31
N ASN A 456 42.68 -29.12 6.24
CA ASN A 456 42.34 -30.23 7.14
C ASN A 456 41.70 -29.85 8.50
N ALA A 457 41.10 -28.66 8.62
CA ALA A 457 40.40 -28.26 9.85
C ALA A 457 39.12 -29.08 10.12
N HIS A 458 38.34 -29.43 9.08
CA HIS A 458 37.15 -30.27 9.22
C HIS A 458 37.51 -31.73 9.58
N GLU A 459 38.58 -32.28 8.96
CA GLU A 459 39.13 -33.59 9.31
C GLU A 459 39.58 -33.63 10.77
N LYS A 460 40.31 -32.60 11.21
CA LYS A 460 40.79 -32.48 12.58
C LYS A 460 39.65 -32.39 13.60
N ILE A 461 38.58 -31.66 13.33
CA ILE A 461 37.40 -31.64 14.23
C ILE A 461 36.71 -33.01 14.24
N THR A 462 36.59 -33.67 13.09
CA THR A 462 35.99 -35.01 12.98
C THR A 462 36.77 -36.04 13.81
N GLU A 463 38.10 -36.00 13.74
CA GLU A 463 38.99 -36.81 14.57
C GLU A 463 38.81 -36.51 16.06
N LEU A 464 38.77 -35.23 16.43
CA LEU A 464 38.60 -34.81 17.83
C LEU A 464 37.22 -35.19 18.38
N LEU A 465 36.15 -35.11 17.60
CA LEU A 465 34.80 -35.56 17.98
C LEU A 465 34.75 -37.08 18.16
N ALA A 466 35.39 -37.84 17.26
CA ALA A 466 35.53 -39.28 17.39
C ALA A 466 36.35 -39.68 18.63
N LYS A 467 37.40 -38.92 18.95
CA LYS A 467 38.20 -39.07 20.17
C LYS A 467 37.37 -38.77 21.42
N LEU A 468 36.60 -37.68 21.42
CA LEU A 468 35.70 -37.27 22.51
C LEU A 468 34.58 -38.31 22.78
N GLY A 469 34.13 -39.01 21.74
CA GLY A 469 33.16 -40.11 21.86
C GLY A 469 33.72 -41.35 22.56
N LYS A 470 35.04 -41.59 22.47
CA LYS A 470 35.72 -42.77 23.04
C LYS A 470 36.32 -42.53 24.43
N GLU A 471 36.64 -41.28 24.76
CA GLU A 471 37.31 -40.92 26.02
C GLU A 471 36.38 -41.07 27.24
N GLU A 472 36.89 -41.66 28.33
CA GLU A 472 36.13 -41.99 29.53
C GLU A 472 36.41 -41.02 30.69
N ASP A 473 37.59 -40.41 30.72
CA ASP A 473 37.96 -39.47 31.78
C ASP A 473 37.31 -38.08 31.56
N ALA A 474 36.79 -37.49 32.64
CA ALA A 474 36.07 -36.22 32.55
C ALA A 474 36.99 -35.02 32.28
N GLY A 475 38.21 -35.02 32.82
CA GLY A 475 39.20 -33.97 32.58
C GLY A 475 39.74 -34.02 31.16
N ASP A 476 40.09 -35.21 30.67
CA ASP A 476 40.59 -35.37 29.30
C ASP A 476 39.50 -35.04 28.25
N ARG A 477 38.21 -35.24 28.56
CA ARG A 477 37.08 -34.81 27.73
C ARG A 477 36.92 -33.29 27.67
N GLU A 478 37.20 -32.60 28.77
CA GLU A 478 37.20 -31.13 28.81
C GLU A 478 38.36 -30.57 27.97
N ASP A 479 39.56 -31.15 28.08
CA ASP A 479 40.74 -30.76 27.29
C ASP A 479 40.52 -30.98 25.78
N ILE A 480 40.00 -32.14 25.37
CA ILE A 480 39.66 -32.43 23.96
C ILE A 480 38.58 -31.45 23.46
N PHE A 481 37.62 -31.07 24.30
CA PHE A 481 36.58 -30.11 23.94
C PHE A 481 37.12 -28.68 23.82
N GLU A 482 38.13 -28.30 24.60
CA GLU A 482 38.84 -27.02 24.47
C GLU A 482 39.61 -26.96 23.14
N GLU A 483 40.23 -28.06 22.71
CA GLU A 483 40.83 -28.18 21.38
C GLU A 483 39.78 -28.05 20.26
N ILE A 484 38.64 -28.74 20.37
CA ILE A 484 37.51 -28.60 19.42
C ILE A 484 37.03 -27.14 19.37
N THR A 485 36.92 -26.48 20.52
CA THR A 485 36.50 -25.08 20.60
C THR A 485 37.51 -24.16 19.92
N THR A 486 38.80 -24.44 20.04
CA THR A 486 39.87 -23.67 19.38
C THR A 486 39.82 -23.81 17.85
N VAL A 487 39.67 -25.03 17.34
CA VAL A 487 39.55 -25.25 15.88
C VAL A 487 38.24 -24.67 15.35
N LYS A 488 37.13 -24.81 16.10
CA LYS A 488 35.84 -24.17 15.82
C LYS A 488 35.97 -22.65 15.71
N GLU A 489 36.72 -22.00 16.60
CA GLU A 489 36.86 -20.54 16.58
C GLU A 489 37.70 -20.06 15.38
N GLY A 490 38.69 -20.85 14.95
CA GLY A 490 39.43 -20.61 13.69
C GLY A 490 38.52 -20.69 12.47
N LEU A 491 37.71 -21.74 12.41
CA LEU A 491 36.71 -21.98 11.38
C LEU A 491 35.60 -20.88 11.38
N ARG A 492 35.16 -20.41 12.56
CA ARG A 492 34.24 -19.27 12.70
C ARG A 492 34.83 -17.97 12.15
N LYS A 493 36.15 -17.77 12.29
CA LYS A 493 36.85 -16.60 11.75
C LYS A 493 36.82 -16.59 10.22
N LEU A 494 37.03 -17.74 9.57
CA LEU A 494 36.85 -17.90 8.12
C LEU A 494 35.42 -17.52 7.69
N ALA A 495 34.40 -18.06 8.35
CA ALA A 495 33.00 -17.73 8.07
C ALA A 495 32.70 -16.23 8.21
N SER A 496 33.23 -15.61 9.27
CA SER A 496 33.04 -14.19 9.55
C SER A 496 33.63 -13.28 8.47
N GLN A 497 34.70 -13.73 7.82
CA GLN A 497 35.32 -13.01 6.70
C GLN A 497 34.47 -13.14 5.42
N GLY A 498 33.86 -14.30 5.17
CA GLY A 498 32.87 -14.49 4.10
C GLY A 498 31.62 -13.61 4.30
N ILE A 499 31.07 -13.54 5.52
CA ILE A 499 29.96 -12.61 5.85
C ILE A 499 30.36 -11.16 5.57
N ALA A 500 31.57 -10.77 5.95
CA ALA A 500 32.08 -9.43 5.68
C ALA A 500 32.31 -9.16 4.19
N PHE A 501 32.56 -10.19 3.38
CA PHE A 501 32.63 -10.09 1.92
C PHE A 501 31.23 -9.89 1.33
N TYR A 502 30.24 -10.74 1.66
CA TYR A 502 28.86 -10.62 1.16
C TYR A 502 28.20 -9.30 1.55
N ALA A 503 28.37 -8.87 2.80
CA ALA A 503 27.86 -7.57 3.25
C ALA A 503 28.46 -6.41 2.44
N LYS A 504 29.71 -6.54 1.96
CA LYS A 504 30.35 -5.53 1.12
C LYS A 504 29.92 -5.62 -0.35
N VAL A 505 29.74 -6.83 -0.89
CA VAL A 505 29.18 -7.02 -2.24
C VAL A 505 27.76 -6.48 -2.29
N ALA A 506 26.90 -6.83 -1.33
CA ALA A 506 25.55 -6.27 -1.22
C ALA A 506 25.56 -4.75 -1.03
N ALA A 507 26.47 -4.20 -0.21
CA ALA A 507 26.64 -2.75 -0.08
C ALA A 507 27.10 -2.11 -1.39
N LEU A 508 27.96 -2.78 -2.16
CA LEU A 508 28.43 -2.29 -3.47
C LEU A 508 27.32 -2.31 -4.51
N LYS A 509 26.56 -3.41 -4.62
CA LYS A 509 25.34 -3.48 -5.44
C LYS A 509 24.37 -2.35 -5.08
N THR A 510 24.22 -2.04 -3.79
CA THR A 510 23.34 -0.95 -3.32
C THR A 510 23.87 0.43 -3.72
N VAL A 511 25.19 0.66 -3.67
CA VAL A 511 25.81 1.94 -4.11
C VAL A 511 25.70 2.13 -5.62
N LEU A 512 25.75 1.04 -6.37
CA LEU A 512 25.64 1.00 -7.83
C LEU A 512 24.19 0.87 -8.32
N ASP A 513 23.21 0.84 -7.41
CA ASP A 513 21.78 0.75 -7.70
C ASP A 513 21.33 -0.51 -8.47
N VAL A 514 22.06 -1.62 -8.28
CA VAL A 514 21.80 -2.93 -8.91
C VAL A 514 21.58 -4.04 -7.88
N ASN A 515 21.18 -3.66 -6.66
CA ASN A 515 20.83 -4.61 -5.61
C ASN A 515 19.35 -4.97 -5.70
N PHE A 516 19.00 -5.76 -6.71
CA PHE A 516 17.62 -6.14 -6.95
C PHE A 516 17.15 -7.23 -5.96
N PRO A 517 15.90 -7.15 -5.46
CA PRO A 517 15.21 -8.27 -4.84
C PRO A 517 15.16 -9.47 -5.80
N PRO A 518 15.10 -10.72 -5.30
CA PRO A 518 15.04 -11.91 -6.15
C PRO A 518 13.89 -11.91 -7.15
N ASP A 519 12.77 -11.27 -6.83
CA ASP A 519 11.59 -11.20 -7.70
C ASP A 519 11.78 -10.20 -8.86
N TRP A 520 12.83 -9.38 -8.82
CA TRP A 520 13.13 -8.33 -9.80
C TRP A 520 14.57 -8.41 -10.30
N SER A 521 15.24 -9.56 -10.13
CA SER A 521 16.62 -9.75 -10.59
C SER A 521 16.70 -9.86 -12.10
N ASP A 522 15.67 -10.44 -12.74
CA ASP A 522 15.58 -10.57 -14.20
C ASP A 522 15.24 -9.20 -14.84
N PRO A 523 16.05 -8.70 -15.78
CA PRO A 523 15.73 -7.49 -16.56
C PRO A 523 14.41 -7.59 -17.31
N ASP A 524 14.07 -8.75 -17.89
CA ASP A 524 12.85 -8.91 -18.69
C ASP A 524 11.60 -8.68 -17.80
N ASP A 525 11.60 -9.23 -16.58
CA ASP A 525 10.52 -9.01 -15.61
C ASP A 525 10.38 -7.53 -15.23
N ARG A 526 11.50 -6.80 -15.09
CA ARG A 526 11.48 -5.36 -14.78
C ARG A 526 10.91 -4.55 -15.94
N GLU A 527 11.27 -4.87 -17.18
CA GLU A 527 10.75 -4.23 -18.38
C GLU A 527 9.24 -4.46 -18.55
N GLU A 528 8.77 -5.70 -18.35
CA GLU A 528 7.33 -6.00 -18.40
C GLU A 528 6.57 -5.26 -17.29
N ALA A 529 7.10 -5.24 -16.07
CA ALA A 529 6.52 -4.48 -14.97
C ALA A 529 6.52 -2.96 -15.24
N ARG A 530 7.55 -2.44 -15.93
CA ARG A 530 7.61 -1.05 -16.34
C ARG A 530 6.50 -0.70 -17.32
N ALA A 531 6.21 -1.55 -18.29
CA ALA A 531 5.11 -1.33 -19.23
C ALA A 531 3.76 -1.18 -18.51
N VAL A 532 3.53 -1.97 -17.45
CA VAL A 532 2.33 -1.82 -16.59
C VAL A 532 2.34 -0.48 -15.86
N VAL A 533 3.45 -0.08 -15.25
CA VAL A 533 3.59 1.20 -14.54
C VAL A 533 3.33 2.38 -15.48
N GLU A 534 3.86 2.34 -16.70
CA GLU A 534 3.68 3.40 -17.70
C GLU A 534 2.22 3.49 -18.15
N ALA A 535 1.60 2.38 -18.52
CA ALA A 535 0.18 2.33 -18.89
C ALA A 535 -0.72 2.87 -17.75
N ASN A 536 -0.42 2.47 -16.51
CA ASN A 536 -1.14 2.96 -15.33
C ASN A 536 -0.90 4.45 -15.08
N THR A 537 0.30 4.96 -15.32
CA THR A 537 0.64 6.38 -15.18
C THR A 537 -0.13 7.24 -16.20
N GLU A 538 -0.29 6.77 -17.44
CA GLU A 538 -1.11 7.45 -18.45
C GLU A 538 -2.57 7.60 -18.01
N GLU A 539 -3.16 6.54 -17.46
CA GLU A 539 -4.53 6.57 -16.92
C GLU A 539 -4.65 7.52 -15.71
N LEU A 540 -3.61 7.61 -14.87
CA LEU A 540 -3.56 8.54 -13.75
C LEU A 540 -3.48 10.00 -14.21
N GLU A 541 -2.72 10.31 -15.25
CA GLU A 541 -2.67 11.67 -15.83
C GLU A 541 -4.02 12.07 -16.46
N TYR A 542 -4.72 11.12 -17.10
CA TYR A 542 -6.11 11.34 -17.52
C TYR A 542 -7.03 11.66 -16.32
N LYS A 543 -6.91 10.92 -15.21
CA LYS A 543 -7.67 11.20 -13.97
C LYS A 543 -7.33 12.56 -13.38
N LYS A 544 -6.07 12.96 -13.40
CA LYS A 544 -5.62 14.29 -12.95
C LYS A 544 -6.30 15.40 -13.74
N THR A 545 -6.38 15.26 -15.06
CA THR A 545 -7.09 16.21 -15.93
C THR A 545 -8.59 16.31 -15.57
N MET A 546 -9.27 15.18 -15.38
CA MET A 546 -10.69 15.19 -14.97
C MET A 546 -10.89 15.79 -13.58
N ARG A 547 -9.94 15.57 -12.66
CA ARG A 547 -9.93 16.18 -11.33
C ARG A 547 -9.76 17.69 -11.40
N GLU A 548 -8.84 18.19 -12.20
CA GLU A 548 -8.70 19.63 -12.43
C GLU A 548 -9.98 20.21 -13.02
N GLN A 549 -10.60 19.51 -13.97
CA GLN A 549 -11.84 19.94 -14.59
C GLN A 549 -13.01 19.99 -13.58
N VAL A 550 -13.20 18.97 -12.74
CA VAL A 550 -14.28 18.99 -11.73
C VAL A 550 -14.07 20.12 -10.72
N MET A 551 -12.82 20.41 -10.34
CA MET A 551 -12.51 21.49 -9.41
C MET A 551 -12.71 22.87 -10.03
N ASN A 552 -12.28 23.07 -11.28
CA ASN A 552 -12.50 24.31 -12.03
C ASN A 552 -14.00 24.52 -12.37
N ASN A 553 -14.77 23.45 -12.58
CA ASN A 553 -16.21 23.55 -12.82
C ASN A 553 -17.02 23.76 -11.53
N GLY A 554 -16.44 23.47 -10.36
CA GLY A 554 -17.11 23.60 -9.06
C GLY A 554 -16.87 24.93 -8.35
N GLY A 555 -15.78 25.63 -8.69
CA GLY A 555 -15.37 26.89 -8.07
C GLY A 555 -15.24 28.05 -9.05
N LYS A 556 -15.01 29.25 -8.50
CA LYS A 556 -14.59 30.44 -9.24
C LYS A 556 -13.83 31.38 -8.30
N ILE A 557 -12.84 32.09 -8.83
CA ILE A 557 -12.16 33.19 -8.15
C ILE A 557 -12.38 34.48 -8.93
N ASP A 558 -12.87 35.52 -8.27
CA ASP A 558 -12.95 36.89 -8.79
C ASP A 558 -11.98 37.82 -8.04
N GLY A 559 -11.36 38.77 -8.74
CA GLY A 559 -10.43 39.74 -8.17
C GLY A 559 -9.13 39.86 -8.96
N PRO A 560 -8.09 40.50 -8.39
CA PRO A 560 -8.09 41.16 -7.09
C PRO A 560 -8.97 42.42 -7.10
N PHE A 561 -9.62 42.69 -5.97
CA PHE A 561 -10.28 43.97 -5.70
C PHE A 561 -9.41 44.76 -4.72
N PHE A 562 -8.85 45.89 -5.15
CA PHE A 562 -8.02 46.75 -4.31
C PHE A 562 -8.88 47.69 -3.47
N ASP A 563 -8.60 47.74 -2.17
CA ASP A 563 -9.25 48.67 -1.23
C ASP A 563 -8.60 50.06 -1.26
N ASN A 564 -7.34 50.14 -1.71
CA ASN A 564 -6.57 51.38 -1.85
C ASN A 564 -5.63 51.34 -3.06
N ASP A 565 -5.23 52.52 -3.53
CA ASP A 565 -4.32 52.63 -4.68
C ASP A 565 -2.91 52.09 -4.36
N PRO A 566 -2.30 51.29 -5.24
CA PRO A 566 -0.91 50.84 -5.07
C PRO A 566 0.08 52.00 -5.16
N LYS A 567 0.91 52.18 -4.12
CA LYS A 567 1.92 53.25 -4.04
C LYS A 567 3.20 52.75 -3.39
N VAL A 568 4.32 53.36 -3.77
CA VAL A 568 5.61 53.06 -3.14
C VAL A 568 5.59 53.40 -1.65
N GLY A 569 6.02 52.46 -0.82
CA GLY A 569 6.14 52.63 0.63
C GLY A 569 4.82 52.56 1.40
N GLU A 570 3.69 52.28 0.74
CA GLU A 570 2.38 52.10 1.38
C GLU A 570 1.95 50.63 1.34
N ALA A 571 1.20 50.19 2.34
CA ALA A 571 0.61 48.85 2.35
C ALA A 571 -0.58 48.80 1.37
N LEU A 572 -0.80 47.64 0.75
CA LEU A 572 -1.93 47.40 -0.15
C LEU A 572 -2.90 46.40 0.47
N SER A 573 -4.13 46.83 0.71
CA SER A 573 -5.23 45.95 1.08
C SER A 573 -6.01 45.54 -0.16
N LEU A 574 -6.31 44.24 -0.25
CA LEU A 574 -7.01 43.66 -1.38
C LEU A 574 -7.83 42.46 -0.94
N LYS A 575 -8.77 42.07 -1.78
CA LYS A 575 -9.49 40.81 -1.61
C LYS A 575 -9.74 40.08 -2.92
N TYR A 576 -9.93 38.77 -2.79
CA TYR A 576 -10.51 37.91 -3.81
C TYR A 576 -11.86 37.38 -3.32
N VAL A 577 -12.77 37.09 -4.24
CA VAL A 577 -14.05 36.45 -3.93
C VAL A 577 -14.02 35.03 -4.47
N VAL A 578 -14.05 34.06 -3.56
CA VAL A 578 -14.15 32.64 -3.91
C VAL A 578 -15.62 32.25 -3.91
N THR A 579 -16.11 31.76 -5.05
CA THR A 579 -17.51 31.37 -5.22
C THR A 579 -17.62 29.88 -5.46
N ASN A 580 -18.51 29.21 -4.74
CA ASN A 580 -18.94 27.85 -5.07
C ASN A 580 -20.00 27.94 -6.16
N ILE A 581 -19.69 27.51 -7.37
CA ILE A 581 -20.64 27.50 -8.49
C ILE A 581 -21.41 26.18 -8.59
N ASN A 582 -21.00 25.16 -7.82
CA ASN A 582 -21.76 23.94 -7.64
C ASN A 582 -23.07 24.24 -6.90
N ASN A 583 -24.18 23.73 -7.45
CA ASN A 583 -25.53 23.94 -6.94
C ASN A 583 -26.09 22.73 -6.17
N GLY A 584 -25.29 21.68 -6.00
CA GLY A 584 -25.63 20.40 -5.37
C GLY A 584 -25.06 20.22 -3.97
N HIS A 585 -23.85 20.66 -3.66
CA HIS A 585 -23.28 20.51 -2.31
C HIS A 585 -22.23 21.60 -1.99
N ASN A 586 -21.69 21.57 -0.78
CA ASN A 586 -20.69 22.55 -0.34
C ASN A 586 -19.34 22.38 -1.07
N LEU A 587 -18.51 23.42 -1.04
CA LEU A 587 -17.12 23.41 -1.51
C LEU A 587 -16.15 23.71 -0.35
N PRO A 588 -15.30 22.77 0.06
CA PRO A 588 -15.41 21.33 -0.19
C PRO A 588 -16.65 20.72 0.51
N SER A 589 -17.05 19.55 0.03
CA SER A 589 -17.91 18.61 0.76
C SER A 589 -17.07 17.39 1.17
N GLY A 590 -17.59 16.55 2.07
CA GLY A 590 -16.92 15.30 2.47
C GLY A 590 -16.64 15.16 3.97
N SER A 591 -15.73 14.21 4.28
CA SER A 591 -15.31 13.76 5.62
C SER A 591 -15.04 14.90 6.60
N LEU A 592 -16.01 15.16 7.45
CA LEU A 592 -16.01 16.15 8.50
C LEU A 592 -14.89 15.85 9.52
N GLY A 593 -13.78 16.58 9.33
CA GLY A 593 -12.65 16.71 10.25
C GLY A 593 -11.35 15.97 9.88
N ALA A 594 -11.37 15.25 8.76
CA ALA A 594 -10.20 14.96 7.90
C ALA A 594 -10.55 15.42 6.47
N GLN A 595 -10.97 16.69 6.33
CA GLN A 595 -11.39 17.20 5.03
C GLN A 595 -10.17 17.45 4.13
N PRO A 596 -10.32 17.23 2.81
CA PRO A 596 -9.37 17.70 1.83
C PRO A 596 -9.04 19.16 2.04
N GLU A 597 -7.77 19.47 1.89
CA GLU A 597 -7.26 20.82 1.94
C GLU A 597 -7.57 21.52 0.63
N ILE A 598 -8.31 22.62 0.71
CA ILE A 598 -8.49 23.58 -0.38
C ILE A 598 -8.16 24.95 0.19
N TRP A 599 -7.20 25.63 -0.42
CA TRP A 599 -6.70 26.91 0.07
C TRP A 599 -6.30 27.83 -1.08
N MET A 600 -6.17 29.12 -0.79
CA MET A 600 -5.71 30.12 -1.75
C MET A 600 -4.24 30.44 -1.51
N ASN A 601 -3.45 30.45 -2.58
CA ASN A 601 -2.09 30.93 -2.60
C ASN A 601 -2.02 32.22 -3.44
N VAL A 602 -1.44 33.27 -2.87
CA VAL A 602 -1.29 34.59 -3.50
C VAL A 602 0.15 35.06 -3.32
N ALA A 603 0.82 35.38 -4.42
CA ALA A 603 2.20 35.85 -4.43
C ALA A 603 2.33 37.18 -5.18
N LEU A 604 3.04 38.13 -4.58
CA LEU A 604 3.39 39.41 -5.19
C LEU A 604 4.82 39.36 -5.73
N ILE A 605 4.96 39.62 -7.03
CA ILE A 605 6.23 39.66 -7.74
C ILE A 605 6.54 41.11 -8.09
N ASP A 606 7.75 41.55 -7.74
CA ASP A 606 8.23 42.91 -8.00
C ASP A 606 8.67 43.12 -9.47
N PRO A 607 8.99 44.36 -9.88
CA PRO A 607 9.42 44.66 -11.24
C PRO A 607 10.69 43.94 -11.70
N ASP A 608 11.52 43.46 -10.77
CA ASP A 608 12.73 42.69 -11.07
C ASP A 608 12.45 41.18 -11.17
N GLY A 609 11.19 40.77 -11.00
CA GLY A 609 10.77 39.37 -11.06
C GLY A 609 10.94 38.61 -9.75
N LYS A 610 11.21 39.28 -8.63
CA LYS A 610 11.38 38.65 -7.32
C LYS A 610 10.05 38.54 -6.57
N ASN A 611 9.75 37.38 -5.99
CA ASN A 611 8.67 37.23 -5.01
C ASN A 611 9.02 38.03 -3.74
N VAL A 612 8.22 39.05 -3.43
CA VAL A 612 8.43 39.99 -2.31
C VAL A 612 7.41 39.84 -1.19
N TRP A 613 6.34 39.08 -1.41
CA TRP A 613 5.34 38.73 -0.41
C TRP A 613 4.49 37.56 -0.91
N GLU A 614 4.16 36.63 -0.02
CA GLU A 614 3.31 35.48 -0.33
C GLU A 614 2.47 35.08 0.89
N SER A 615 1.25 34.60 0.64
CA SER A 615 0.38 33.93 1.60
C SER A 615 -0.21 32.67 0.97
N GLY A 616 -0.60 31.69 1.78
CA GLY A 616 -1.01 30.35 1.35
C GLY A 616 0.15 29.47 0.90
N TYR A 617 1.36 29.76 1.34
CA TYR A 617 2.53 28.91 1.11
C TYR A 617 2.53 27.71 2.06
N VAL A 618 3.30 26.69 1.69
CA VAL A 618 3.53 25.49 2.51
C VAL A 618 4.99 25.45 2.95
N ASP A 619 5.26 24.78 4.07
CA ASP A 619 6.62 24.54 4.53
C ASP A 619 7.33 23.44 3.68
N SER A 620 8.57 23.12 4.03
CA SER A 620 9.39 22.11 3.34
C SER A 620 8.81 20.69 3.43
N TYR A 621 7.90 20.44 4.36
CA TYR A 621 7.18 19.17 4.49
C TYR A 621 5.86 19.17 3.72
N GLY A 622 5.40 20.33 3.27
CA GLY A 622 4.13 20.52 2.60
C GLY A 622 2.99 20.93 3.54
N ASP A 623 3.21 21.13 4.84
CA ASP A 623 2.16 21.63 5.72
C ASP A 623 1.89 23.13 5.49
N PHE A 624 0.65 23.57 5.69
CA PHE A 624 0.36 25.01 5.77
C PHE A 624 1.24 25.64 6.84
N ALA A 625 1.66 26.89 6.66
CA ALA A 625 2.35 27.67 7.69
C ALA A 625 1.41 28.12 8.82
N ASP A 626 0.59 27.20 9.34
CA ASP A 626 -0.35 27.37 10.45
C ASP A 626 0.16 26.69 11.73
N VAL A 627 -0.71 26.57 12.74
CA VAL A 627 -0.38 25.98 14.05
C VAL A 627 -0.01 24.49 14.00
N HIS A 628 -0.29 23.80 12.89
CA HIS A 628 0.07 22.39 12.69
C HIS A 628 1.37 22.20 11.90
N SER A 629 1.93 23.28 11.35
CA SER A 629 3.22 23.25 10.63
C SER A 629 4.36 22.77 11.52
N ILE A 630 5.07 21.76 11.03
CA ILE A 630 6.34 21.34 11.63
C ILE A 630 7.42 22.39 11.38
N GLY A 631 7.46 22.98 10.19
CA GLY A 631 8.40 24.06 9.86
C GLY A 631 8.25 25.26 10.79
N LEU A 632 7.01 25.66 11.10
CA LEU A 632 6.73 26.75 12.04
C LEU A 632 7.19 26.40 13.45
N ALA A 633 6.88 25.18 13.92
CA ALA A 633 7.28 24.72 15.24
C ALA A 633 8.82 24.70 15.41
N LYS A 634 9.55 24.50 14.31
CA LYS A 634 11.03 24.57 14.26
C LYS A 634 11.58 26.00 14.04
N GLY A 635 10.74 26.97 13.71
CA GLY A 635 11.15 28.32 13.34
C GLY A 635 11.78 28.44 11.95
N GLU A 636 11.52 27.47 11.06
CA GLU A 636 12.00 27.46 9.67
C GLU A 636 11.16 28.36 8.75
N VAL A 637 9.87 28.54 9.09
CA VAL A 637 8.93 29.43 8.39
C VAL A 637 8.22 30.35 9.38
N GLU A 638 7.77 31.52 8.90
CA GLU A 638 6.91 32.42 9.69
C GLU A 638 5.44 31.93 9.64
N PHE A 639 4.66 32.25 10.67
CA PHE A 639 3.22 31.94 10.72
C PHE A 639 2.47 32.81 9.70
N ASP A 640 1.66 32.18 8.86
CA ASP A 640 0.82 32.88 7.88
C ASP A 640 -0.51 33.30 8.52
N ASP A 641 -0.55 34.54 9.00
CA ASP A 641 -1.73 35.13 9.64
C ASP A 641 -2.86 35.47 8.66
N GLN A 642 -2.63 35.31 7.35
CA GLN A 642 -3.57 35.63 6.27
C GLN A 642 -3.99 34.41 5.44
N LEU A 643 -3.65 33.19 5.89
CA LEU A 643 -4.00 31.95 5.24
C LEU A 643 -5.53 31.82 5.06
N PHE A 644 -5.97 31.81 3.81
CA PHE A 644 -7.34 31.45 3.44
C PHE A 644 -7.42 29.96 3.09
N ASN A 645 -8.12 29.17 3.92
CA ASN A 645 -8.42 27.77 3.64
C ASN A 645 -9.88 27.43 3.95
N LEU A 646 -10.39 26.40 3.27
CA LEU A 646 -11.75 25.90 3.41
C LEU A 646 -11.84 24.58 4.19
N GLN A 647 -10.73 24.14 4.80
CA GLN A 647 -10.67 22.90 5.56
C GLN A 647 -11.44 23.04 6.87
N SER A 648 -12.47 22.21 7.07
CA SER A 648 -13.17 22.19 8.36
C SER A 648 -12.34 21.47 9.42
N LYS A 649 -12.21 22.07 10.59
CA LYS A 649 -11.40 21.56 11.70
C LYS A 649 -12.30 21.08 12.86
N PHE A 650 -11.84 20.09 13.63
CA PHE A 650 -12.45 19.78 14.91
C PHE A 650 -11.96 20.78 15.95
N LEU A 651 -12.88 21.33 16.74
CA LEU A 651 -12.57 22.14 17.90
C LEU A 651 -12.97 21.37 19.16
N THR A 652 -11.99 21.09 20.02
CA THR A 652 -12.23 20.47 21.33
C THR A 652 -12.08 21.49 22.44
N THR A 653 -13.04 21.50 23.36
CA THR A 653 -13.02 22.33 24.56
C THR A 653 -12.21 21.63 25.66
N ASN A 654 -11.14 22.28 26.11
CA ASN A 654 -10.29 21.76 27.18
C ASN A 654 -10.92 21.97 28.57
N ILE A 655 -10.49 21.19 29.56
CA ILE A 655 -10.89 21.34 30.97
C ILE A 655 -10.51 22.74 31.52
N LYS A 656 -9.42 23.32 31.02
CA LYS A 656 -9.01 24.71 31.26
C LYS A 656 -8.42 25.30 29.97
N GLY A 657 -8.73 26.57 29.69
CA GLY A 657 -8.21 27.30 28.53
C GLY A 657 -9.23 27.46 27.41
N THR A 658 -8.78 27.96 26.25
CA THR A 658 -9.59 28.12 25.05
C THR A 658 -9.73 26.79 24.29
N ASP A 659 -10.67 26.76 23.34
CA ASP A 659 -10.79 25.64 22.40
C ASP A 659 -9.48 25.45 21.61
N ARG A 660 -9.21 24.21 21.21
CA ARG A 660 -8.08 23.85 20.35
C ARG A 660 -8.54 23.12 19.10
N GLU A 661 -7.87 23.42 17.99
CA GLU A 661 -7.98 22.62 16.77
C GLU A 661 -7.38 21.23 17.02
N MET A 662 -8.13 20.19 16.63
CA MET A 662 -7.73 18.79 16.71
C MET A 662 -7.94 18.12 15.35
N TYR A 663 -7.10 17.14 15.06
CA TYR A 663 -7.14 16.37 13.82
C TYR A 663 -7.91 15.06 13.95
N LEU A 664 -8.28 14.64 15.17
CA LEU A 664 -9.12 13.47 15.41
C LEU A 664 -10.34 13.78 16.30
N PRO A 665 -11.50 13.15 16.04
CA PRO A 665 -12.69 13.26 16.87
C PRO A 665 -12.71 12.27 18.04
N VAL A 666 -11.56 11.73 18.46
CA VAL A 666 -11.50 10.78 19.58
C VAL A 666 -11.29 11.57 20.87
N ASN A 667 -12.22 11.42 21.82
CA ASN A 667 -12.11 12.04 23.15
C ASN A 667 -10.91 11.43 23.88
N PHE A 668 -9.84 12.20 24.03
CA PHE A 668 -8.76 11.89 24.96
C PHE A 668 -9.23 12.23 26.37
N ASP A 669 -9.88 11.29 27.07
CA ASP A 669 -10.30 11.46 28.46
C ASP A 669 -9.15 11.17 29.44
N VAL A 670 -9.19 11.82 30.60
CA VAL A 670 -8.07 11.98 31.55
C VAL A 670 -7.96 10.81 32.53
N ASP A 671 -8.87 9.83 32.51
CA ASP A 671 -8.85 8.74 33.50
C ASP A 671 -9.52 7.40 33.10
N GLN A 672 -10.08 7.22 31.88
CA GLN A 672 -10.62 5.93 31.45
C GLN A 672 -10.38 5.62 29.96
N ARG A 673 -10.20 4.33 29.64
CA ARG A 673 -9.98 3.81 28.28
C ARG A 673 -11.04 4.37 27.30
N PRO A 674 -10.66 4.86 26.10
CA PRO A 674 -11.60 5.40 25.13
C PRO A 674 -12.46 4.26 24.56
N PHE A 675 -13.62 4.02 25.19
CA PHE A 675 -14.61 3.07 24.70
C PHE A 675 -15.65 3.84 23.88
N LEU A 676 -15.73 3.58 22.56
CA LEU A 676 -16.75 4.21 21.70
C LEU A 676 -18.14 3.69 22.09
N ARG A 677 -18.87 4.44 22.92
CA ARG A 677 -20.27 4.17 23.28
C ARG A 677 -21.19 5.07 22.47
N ALA A 678 -22.41 4.62 22.20
CA ALA A 678 -23.45 5.51 21.70
C ALA A 678 -23.57 6.72 22.63
N ALA A 679 -23.67 7.91 22.06
CA ALA A 679 -23.70 9.13 22.86
C ALA A 679 -24.92 9.12 23.81
N PRO A 680 -24.76 9.44 25.11
CA PRO A 680 -25.88 9.51 26.05
C PRO A 680 -26.79 10.72 25.82
N GLN A 681 -26.45 11.55 24.83
CA GLN A 681 -27.16 12.75 24.41
C GLN A 681 -27.57 12.58 22.94
N PRO A 682 -28.63 13.26 22.45
CA PRO A 682 -29.10 13.13 21.08
C PRO A 682 -28.16 13.88 20.11
N THR A 683 -26.94 13.39 19.93
CA THR A 683 -25.91 13.99 19.08
C THR A 683 -26.30 14.01 17.60
N THR A 684 -27.20 13.12 17.17
CA THR A 684 -27.82 13.17 15.84
C THR A 684 -28.70 14.41 15.64
N VAL A 685 -29.26 14.98 16.71
CA VAL A 685 -30.05 16.22 16.70
C VAL A 685 -29.16 17.44 16.95
N ILE A 686 -28.22 17.32 17.89
CA ILE A 686 -27.31 18.41 18.30
C ILE A 686 -26.19 18.63 17.26
N ASN A 687 -25.94 17.64 16.40
CA ASN A 687 -24.91 17.61 15.35
C ASN A 687 -23.46 17.71 15.88
N HIS A 688 -23.25 17.50 17.18
CA HIS A 688 -21.93 17.41 17.81
C HIS A 688 -22.03 16.73 19.19
N PRO A 689 -20.96 16.07 19.68
CA PRO A 689 -20.88 15.56 21.05
C PRO A 689 -20.57 16.70 22.05
N PRO A 690 -20.83 16.53 23.35
CA PRO A 690 -20.41 17.52 24.35
C PRO A 690 -18.90 17.74 24.32
N GLY A 691 -18.46 19.00 24.32
CA GLY A 691 -17.03 19.36 24.37
C GLY A 691 -16.25 19.24 23.07
N ALA A 692 -16.87 18.79 21.97
CA ALA A 692 -16.29 18.91 20.63
C ALA A 692 -17.31 19.49 19.66
N ARG A 693 -16.86 20.34 18.75
CA ARG A 693 -17.67 20.88 17.66
C ARG A 693 -16.87 20.97 16.39
N MET A 694 -17.57 21.22 15.30
CA MET A 694 -16.97 21.39 13.99
C MET A 694 -16.98 22.85 13.59
N GLU A 695 -15.82 23.36 13.20
CA GLU A 695 -15.73 24.65 12.54
C GLU A 695 -15.83 24.45 11.03
N ALA A 696 -17.06 24.53 10.50
CA ALA A 696 -17.30 24.39 9.08
C ALA A 696 -16.72 25.59 8.31
N ARG A 697 -15.67 25.35 7.52
CA ARG A 697 -15.03 26.38 6.68
C ARG A 697 -15.44 26.30 5.19
N SER A 698 -16.26 25.33 4.81
CA SER A 698 -16.79 25.19 3.45
C SER A 698 -17.70 26.35 3.02
N ILE A 699 -17.92 26.44 1.69
CA ILE A 699 -18.82 27.40 1.04
C ILE A 699 -20.08 26.64 0.59
N PRO A 700 -21.29 27.03 1.02
CA PRO A 700 -22.53 26.34 0.63
C PRO A 700 -22.79 26.44 -0.88
N PRO A 701 -23.72 25.64 -1.45
CA PRO A 701 -24.07 25.72 -2.87
C PRO A 701 -24.40 27.16 -3.29
N LEU A 702 -23.80 27.63 -4.37
CA LEU A 702 -23.97 29.00 -4.90
C LEU A 702 -23.56 30.13 -3.94
N GLY A 703 -22.86 29.81 -2.84
CA GLY A 703 -22.34 30.79 -1.89
C GLY A 703 -20.97 31.33 -2.29
N SER A 704 -20.51 32.36 -1.57
CA SER A 704 -19.17 32.93 -1.75
C SER A 704 -18.53 33.35 -0.43
N LYS A 705 -17.19 33.48 -0.42
CA LYS A 705 -16.39 34.00 0.69
C LYS A 705 -15.31 34.96 0.17
N ASP A 706 -15.07 36.03 0.91
CA ASP A 706 -13.97 36.96 0.67
C ASP A 706 -12.67 36.41 1.28
N ALA A 707 -11.64 36.21 0.46
CA ALA A 707 -10.26 36.02 0.90
C ALA A 707 -9.58 37.39 0.96
N LYS A 708 -9.24 37.86 2.16
CA LYS A 708 -8.76 39.24 2.40
C LYS A 708 -7.27 39.23 2.73
N TYR A 709 -6.54 40.14 2.11
CA TYR A 709 -5.10 40.27 2.27
C TYR A 709 -4.70 41.73 2.49
N LYS A 710 -3.60 41.90 3.22
CA LYS A 710 -2.90 43.15 3.47
C LYS A 710 -1.42 42.92 3.23
N ILE A 711 -0.99 43.31 2.04
CA ILE A 711 0.41 43.25 1.64
C ILE A 711 1.14 44.42 2.32
N PRO A 712 2.22 44.15 3.08
CA PRO A 712 2.91 45.18 3.84
C PRO A 712 3.69 46.13 2.94
N ALA A 713 3.87 47.37 3.39
CA ALA A 713 4.64 48.41 2.68
C ALA A 713 6.06 47.97 2.27
N LYS A 714 6.69 47.07 3.05
CA LYS A 714 8.01 46.50 2.74
C LYS A 714 8.08 45.76 1.40
N ALA A 715 6.93 45.33 0.84
CA ALA A 715 6.87 44.68 -0.46
C ALA A 715 6.85 45.69 -1.64
N PHE A 716 6.49 46.96 -1.38
CA PHE A 716 6.32 48.01 -2.39
C PHE A 716 7.44 49.06 -2.31
N GLN A 717 8.70 48.65 -2.47
CA GLN A 717 9.86 49.55 -2.34
C GLN A 717 10.28 50.19 -3.67
N LYS A 718 9.69 49.77 -4.79
CA LYS A 718 10.10 50.19 -6.14
C LYS A 718 8.88 50.71 -6.91
N LYS A 719 9.14 51.64 -7.82
CA LYS A 719 8.15 52.04 -8.82
C LYS A 719 8.17 51.05 -9.98
N GLY A 720 7.03 50.88 -10.63
CA GLY A 720 6.91 50.11 -11.86
C GLY A 720 5.85 49.01 -11.77
N LYS A 721 5.98 48.04 -12.67
CA LYS A 721 5.00 47.01 -12.91
C LYS A 721 5.16 45.84 -11.95
N TYR A 722 4.19 45.65 -11.08
CA TYR A 722 4.08 44.51 -10.18
C TYR A 722 3.13 43.46 -10.77
N ARG A 723 3.32 42.20 -10.38
CA ARG A 723 2.46 41.09 -10.78
C ARG A 723 1.92 40.39 -9.53
N LEU A 724 0.61 40.24 -9.42
CA LEU A 724 -0.05 39.48 -8.37
C LEU A 724 -0.53 38.16 -8.96
N ALA A 725 0.17 37.07 -8.64
CA ALA A 725 -0.21 35.73 -9.02
C ALA A 725 -1.15 35.14 -7.96
N VAL A 726 -2.22 34.48 -8.40
CA VAL A 726 -3.20 33.83 -7.53
C VAL A 726 -3.59 32.48 -8.10
N ARG A 727 -3.78 31.51 -7.21
CA ARG A 727 -4.33 30.20 -7.49
C ARG A 727 -5.02 29.65 -6.25
N MET A 728 -6.06 28.85 -6.45
CA MET A 728 -6.51 27.92 -5.42
C MET A 728 -5.72 26.61 -5.58
N ARG A 729 -5.49 25.90 -4.50
CA ARG A 729 -4.77 24.62 -4.50
C ARG A 729 -5.60 23.56 -3.78
N SER A 730 -5.42 22.30 -4.15
CA SER A 730 -6.11 21.18 -3.50
C SER A 730 -5.23 19.97 -3.24
N ARG A 731 -5.34 19.41 -2.02
CA ARG A 731 -4.70 18.18 -1.55
C ARG A 731 -5.72 17.32 -0.79
N ALA A 732 -5.62 15.99 -0.92
CA ALA A 732 -6.57 15.08 -0.27
C ALA A 732 -6.38 15.00 1.25
N GLU A 733 -5.14 14.96 1.74
CA GLU A 733 -4.85 14.82 3.17
C GLU A 733 -3.73 15.78 3.63
N PRO A 734 -3.81 16.36 4.84
CA PRO A 734 -2.73 17.15 5.42
C PRO A 734 -1.49 16.31 5.76
N ILE A 735 -0.29 16.86 5.59
CA ILE A 735 0.95 16.11 5.82
C ILE A 735 1.18 15.82 7.30
N TYR A 736 0.85 16.75 8.20
CA TYR A 736 0.89 16.52 9.65
C TYR A 736 0.04 15.30 10.05
N PHE A 737 -1.10 15.08 9.37
CA PHE A 737 -2.01 13.98 9.67
C PHE A 737 -1.47 12.66 9.12
N MET A 738 -0.93 12.67 7.90
CA MET A 738 -0.23 11.52 7.34
C MET A 738 0.90 11.03 8.26
N LYS A 739 1.70 11.96 8.78
CA LYS A 739 2.75 11.64 9.77
C LYS A 739 2.18 11.06 11.05
N PHE A 740 1.09 11.62 11.57
CA PHE A 740 0.41 11.11 12.75
C PHE A 740 -0.03 9.66 12.61
N VAL A 741 -0.54 9.25 11.43
CA VAL A 741 -0.96 7.86 11.17
C VAL A 741 0.19 6.94 10.71
N GLY A 742 1.43 7.42 10.71
CA GLY A 742 2.60 6.64 10.31
C GLY A 742 2.65 6.32 8.80
N ALA A 743 2.22 7.25 7.95
CA ALA A 743 2.45 7.19 6.51
C ALA A 743 3.96 7.15 6.20
N THR A 744 4.34 6.50 5.11
CA THR A 744 5.74 6.45 4.65
C THR A 744 6.14 7.77 3.97
N GLU A 745 7.45 7.99 3.81
CA GLU A 745 7.95 9.15 3.06
C GLU A 745 7.48 9.15 1.60
N GLU A 746 7.42 7.97 0.96
CA GLU A 746 6.88 7.82 -0.40
C GLU A 746 5.41 8.24 -0.48
N MET A 747 4.58 7.85 0.51
CA MET A 747 3.18 8.26 0.57
C MET A 747 3.08 9.79 0.66
N ILE A 748 3.89 10.42 1.53
CA ILE A 748 3.93 11.87 1.74
C ILE A 748 4.39 12.60 0.47
N GLN A 749 5.45 12.12 -0.16
CA GLN A 749 5.96 12.67 -1.43
C GLN A 749 4.88 12.62 -2.50
N THR A 750 4.27 11.44 -2.70
CA THR A 750 3.20 11.25 -3.69
C THR A 750 2.00 12.16 -3.38
N MET A 751 1.58 12.28 -2.12
CA MET A 751 0.50 13.19 -1.73
C MET A 751 0.77 14.65 -2.13
N ASN A 752 2.02 15.11 -2.00
CA ASN A 752 2.43 16.46 -2.37
C ASN A 752 2.56 16.64 -3.90
N GLU A 753 3.07 15.64 -4.62
CA GLU A 753 3.17 15.66 -6.10
C GLU A 753 1.79 15.76 -6.77
N TRP A 754 0.76 15.22 -6.12
CA TRP A 754 -0.62 15.25 -6.60
C TRP A 754 -1.38 16.54 -6.27
N MET A 755 -0.75 17.57 -5.70
CA MET A 755 -1.41 18.87 -5.56
C MET A 755 -1.80 19.44 -6.93
N VAL A 756 -3.04 19.89 -7.07
CA VAL A 756 -3.50 20.59 -8.29
C VAL A 756 -3.76 22.05 -8.02
N ASP A 757 -3.51 22.86 -9.03
CA ASP A 757 -3.84 24.27 -9.05
C ASP A 757 -5.19 24.49 -9.75
N ILE A 758 -6.00 25.38 -9.18
CA ILE A 758 -7.38 25.64 -9.61
C ILE A 758 -7.49 27.15 -9.86
N HIS A 759 -7.98 27.51 -11.05
CA HIS A 759 -8.05 28.90 -11.53
C HIS A 759 -6.75 29.72 -11.35
N PRO A 760 -5.57 29.25 -11.81
CA PRO A 760 -4.36 30.07 -11.76
C PRO A 760 -4.47 31.26 -12.73
N TYR A 761 -4.21 32.48 -12.24
CA TYR A 761 -4.04 33.66 -13.09
C TYR A 761 -3.12 34.69 -12.44
N THR A 762 -2.72 35.70 -13.22
CA THR A 762 -1.87 36.79 -12.75
C THR A 762 -2.44 38.12 -13.21
N VAL A 763 -2.48 39.09 -12.29
CA VAL A 763 -2.91 40.46 -12.59
C VAL A 763 -1.72 41.39 -12.44
N GLU A 764 -1.51 42.21 -13.46
CA GLU A 764 -0.43 43.19 -13.47
C GLU A 764 -0.96 44.58 -13.14
N PHE A 765 -0.21 45.35 -12.36
CA PHE A 765 -0.58 46.71 -11.99
C PHE A 765 0.66 47.58 -11.75
N GLU A 766 0.49 48.89 -11.90
CA GLU A 766 1.56 49.87 -11.73
C GLU A 766 1.57 50.44 -10.30
N VAL A 767 2.75 50.48 -9.69
CA VAL A 767 3.00 51.13 -8.40
C VAL A 767 3.75 52.44 -8.64
N LYS A 768 3.14 53.56 -8.24
CA LYS A 768 3.63 54.92 -8.53
C LYS A 768 4.47 55.53 -7.42
#